data_AF-A0AAN6GU61-F1
#
_entry.id   AF-A0AAN6GU61-F1
#
_cell.length_a   1.000
_cell.length_b   1.000
_cell.length_c   1.000
_cell.angle_alpha   90.00
_cell.angle_beta   90.00
_cell.angle_gamma   90.00
#
_symmetry.space_group_name_H-M   'P 1'
#
loop_
_entity.id
_entity.type
_entity.pdbx_description
1 polymer ?
#
loop_
_entity_poly.entity_id
_entity_poly.type
_entity_poly.pdbx_seq_one_letter_code
_entity_poly.pdbx_strand_id
1 'polypeptide(L)'
;MLTLFPTHALQLSLVPAGHQANRASKLMENPQLTIHLPPTAPPSPIPSSRNDELLFSSKNLNNNPQSASAFRGSSQLESAEKTALTGPAPMLPKHQHERPHISAHHLSQSSNASTDSSKTAVTGFPPTFLGLSGANTPSEDLARGVAGAATAAVFPSSKLEEEDGAVYLADGHSPIFTGSVTSQLRKVLDNIDVDLCEVNGENAFFIANLSEVYRQHIRWVKALPRVTPFYAVKCNPDPYVLRLLSALGCGFDCASNGEIQSVLDLGVSPTRIIYANPCKAASFVRQARLQQVSLTTFDNTDELTKMKRFHPDCKLVVRILTDDSKSVCQLGLKFGAPLDSVPRLLAKARALDLDVVGVSFHVGSGCYDAGAFADAISRARRAFDMGAEAGYEFSLLDVGGGYAHDNFDQIAGVLGEAIDEQFPDSEFGPSNAARRRPLNIIAEPGRYYVQRAFVLATNIIARRDGRRSAEEEEEEEGMEQETDEQVEDAPMGGAGAEAEAEAKTDDKPKVMYYQNDGVYASFNCILFDHAVVHPRVLTLQRQFVYDESLPAPGVPSALPCPLPPPPDKGDDAGAAAADPLELQPCSVWGPTCDSIDCVKELAYLPQGLEVGDWLVYSDMGGYTLCAASSFNGLRPSEVRYTFGGEDEVGAKEVQLLLTGVAAAAAAS
;
A
#
# COMPACT_ATOMS: atom_id res chain seq x y z
N MET A 1 -3.36 29.15 47.76
CA MET A 1 -3.74 29.23 49.20
C MET A 1 -4.68 28.06 49.45
N LEU A 2 -4.39 27.13 50.37
CA LEU A 2 -5.02 27.07 51.70
C LEU A 2 -6.55 27.25 51.62
N THR A 3 -7.41 26.28 51.92
CA THR A 3 -7.36 25.17 52.92
C THR A 3 -7.80 23.80 52.33
N LEU A 4 -7.76 22.61 52.95
CA LEU A 4 -7.38 22.11 54.31
C LEU A 4 -6.96 20.61 54.23
N PHE A 5 -6.95 19.89 55.38
CA PHE A 5 -6.83 18.42 55.55
C PHE A 5 -7.84 17.98 56.65
N PRO A 6 -8.24 16.70 56.75
CA PRO A 6 -7.58 15.83 57.75
C PRO A 6 -7.41 14.35 57.33
N THR A 7 -6.35 13.72 57.85
CA THR A 7 -6.09 12.28 57.80
C THR A 7 -6.81 11.52 58.93
N HIS A 8 -7.16 10.25 58.72
CA HIS A 8 -7.38 9.26 59.76
C HIS A 8 -6.66 7.94 59.42
N ALA A 9 -6.34 7.15 60.44
CA ALA A 9 -5.66 5.85 60.36
C ALA A 9 -6.36 4.86 61.31
N LEU A 10 -5.93 3.58 61.30
CA LEU A 10 -6.46 2.35 61.95
C LEU A 10 -6.98 1.34 60.90
N GLN A 11 -6.77 0.02 61.01
CA GLN A 11 -5.97 -0.77 61.96
C GLN A 11 -5.55 -2.11 61.32
N LEU A 12 -4.37 -2.65 61.68
CA LEU A 12 -3.97 -4.01 61.31
C LEU A 12 -4.68 -5.06 62.17
N SER A 13 -5.10 -6.18 61.56
CA SER A 13 -5.57 -7.38 62.24
C SER A 13 -4.72 -8.58 61.83
N LEU A 14 -4.45 -9.47 62.77
CA LEU A 14 -3.59 -10.66 62.61
C LEU A 14 -4.44 -11.93 62.63
N VAL A 15 -4.15 -12.86 61.72
CA VAL A 15 -4.65 -14.25 61.73
C VAL A 15 -3.43 -15.19 61.57
N PRO A 16 -3.28 -16.26 62.37
CA PRO A 16 -2.02 -16.99 62.50
C PRO A 16 -1.83 -18.13 61.47
N ALA A 17 -0.59 -18.64 61.38
CA ALA A 17 -0.16 -19.63 60.39
C ALA A 17 -0.02 -21.07 60.92
N GLY A 18 -0.12 -22.04 59.99
CA GLY A 18 0.39 -23.42 60.10
C GLY A 18 1.05 -23.80 58.75
N HIS A 19 2.30 -24.28 58.72
CA HIS A 19 2.68 -25.71 58.84
C HIS A 19 2.06 -26.58 57.73
N GLN A 20 2.81 -27.25 56.83
CA GLN A 20 4.24 -27.59 56.63
C GLN A 20 4.54 -27.63 55.11
N ALA A 21 5.72 -27.71 54.50
CA ALA A 21 7.17 -27.57 54.77
C ALA A 21 7.92 -28.54 53.81
N ASN A 22 9.13 -28.20 53.35
CA ASN A 22 10.02 -28.96 52.42
C ASN A 22 9.69 -28.81 50.91
N ARG A 23 10.65 -28.84 49.96
CA ARG A 23 12.10 -29.11 50.08
C ARG A 23 12.98 -28.44 49.00
N ALA A 24 14.19 -28.04 49.39
CA ALA A 24 15.43 -27.93 48.59
C ALA A 24 15.42 -27.20 47.23
N SER A 25 15.81 -25.93 47.25
CA SER A 25 16.45 -25.23 46.12
C SER A 25 17.92 -25.67 45.93
N LYS A 26 18.53 -25.29 44.79
CA LYS A 26 19.97 -25.46 44.54
C LYS A 26 20.53 -24.25 43.78
N LEU A 27 21.57 -23.61 44.32
CA LEU A 27 22.19 -22.40 43.77
C LEU A 27 23.04 -22.71 42.52
N MET A 28 23.15 -21.72 41.64
CA MET A 28 24.45 -21.17 41.24
C MET A 28 24.37 -19.64 41.08
N GLU A 29 25.35 -18.94 41.64
CA GLU A 29 25.58 -17.50 41.50
C GLU A 29 26.90 -17.28 40.74
N ASN A 30 26.97 -16.30 39.83
CA ASN A 30 28.15 -15.46 39.49
C ASN A 30 27.88 -14.56 38.25
N PRO A 31 28.60 -13.44 38.05
CA PRO A 31 28.40 -12.22 38.83
C PRO A 31 28.17 -10.97 37.94
N GLN A 32 27.76 -9.85 38.54
CA GLN A 32 27.73 -8.57 37.83
C GLN A 32 29.14 -8.04 37.56
N LEU A 33 29.39 -7.55 36.35
CA LEU A 33 30.70 -7.04 35.92
C LEU A 33 30.64 -5.52 35.76
N THR A 34 31.07 -4.80 36.80
CA THR A 34 31.01 -3.33 36.85
C THR A 34 32.07 -2.68 35.96
N ILE A 35 31.64 -1.93 34.95
CA ILE A 35 32.54 -1.13 34.10
C ILE A 35 32.53 0.33 34.57
N HIS A 36 33.72 0.89 34.84
CA HIS A 36 33.88 2.30 35.20
C HIS A 36 33.71 3.21 33.98
N LEU A 37 32.88 4.25 34.11
CA LEU A 37 32.89 5.44 33.25
C LEU A 37 33.44 6.65 34.03
N PRO A 38 34.27 7.52 33.41
CA PRO A 38 34.79 8.72 34.06
C PRO A 38 33.71 9.84 34.10
N PRO A 39 33.70 10.70 35.15
CA PRO A 39 32.70 11.75 35.28
C PRO A 39 32.97 12.94 34.35
N THR A 40 31.92 13.42 33.68
CA THR A 40 31.93 14.70 32.94
C THR A 40 31.72 15.89 33.88
N ALA A 41 32.45 16.98 33.66
CA ALA A 41 32.42 18.16 34.51
C ALA A 41 31.27 19.14 34.14
N PRO A 42 30.65 19.83 35.11
CA PRO A 42 29.61 20.82 34.84
C PRO A 42 30.19 22.17 34.37
N PRO A 43 29.52 22.90 33.46
CA PRO A 43 29.91 24.25 33.09
C PRO A 43 29.60 25.27 34.20
N SER A 44 30.37 26.36 34.24
CA SER A 44 30.12 27.54 35.10
C SER A 44 30.27 28.83 34.27
N PRO A 45 29.68 29.97 34.69
CA PRO A 45 29.11 30.94 33.74
C PRO A 45 29.86 32.29 33.64
N ILE A 46 29.26 33.25 32.90
CA ILE A 46 29.55 34.72 32.85
C ILE A 46 30.78 35.07 31.97
N PRO A 47 30.82 36.22 31.22
CA PRO A 47 30.01 37.44 31.35
C PRO A 47 29.21 37.90 30.11
N SER A 48 28.42 38.96 30.31
CA SER A 48 27.64 39.71 29.32
C SER A 48 28.23 41.11 29.06
N SER A 49 27.93 41.70 27.89
CA SER A 49 27.96 43.17 27.70
C SER A 49 27.20 43.66 26.46
N ARG A 50 26.10 44.42 26.68
CA ARG A 50 25.50 45.51 25.86
C ARG A 50 25.00 45.15 24.43
N ASN A 51 23.72 45.34 24.10
CA ASN A 51 22.86 46.56 24.02
C ASN A 51 23.10 47.37 22.73
N ASP A 52 22.08 47.54 21.89
CA ASP A 52 21.01 48.56 21.92
C ASP A 52 19.75 47.93 21.25
N GLU A 53 18.52 47.98 21.82
CA GLU A 53 17.49 49.05 21.74
C GLU A 53 17.13 49.48 20.29
N LEU A 54 15.86 49.59 19.87
CA LEU A 54 14.63 50.14 20.48
C LEU A 54 13.40 49.19 20.24
N LEU A 55 12.41 49.01 21.13
CA LEU A 55 11.29 49.90 21.51
C LEU A 55 10.42 50.35 20.31
N PHE A 56 9.08 50.27 20.26
CA PHE A 56 7.95 50.02 21.21
C PHE A 56 6.86 49.16 20.49
N SER A 57 5.78 48.59 21.06
CA SER A 57 5.41 48.12 22.42
C SER A 57 4.01 47.45 22.36
N SER A 58 3.68 46.53 23.26
CA SER A 58 2.40 45.79 23.30
C SER A 58 1.17 46.60 23.74
N LYS A 59 -0.03 46.22 23.27
CA LYS A 59 -1.31 46.37 23.99
C LYS A 59 -2.21 45.16 23.72
N ASN A 60 -2.81 44.62 24.79
CA ASN A 60 -3.86 43.60 24.70
C ASN A 60 -5.18 44.22 24.22
N LEU A 61 -6.03 43.43 23.57
CA LEU A 61 -7.47 43.46 23.83
C LEU A 61 -8.12 42.13 23.42
N ASN A 62 -9.17 41.77 24.15
CA ASN A 62 -9.89 40.50 24.05
C ASN A 62 -11.12 40.65 23.14
N ASN A 63 -11.59 39.54 22.57
CA ASN A 63 -12.97 39.19 22.17
C ASN A 63 -13.18 38.78 20.70
N ASN A 64 -13.64 37.54 20.54
CA ASN A 64 -14.71 37.14 19.61
C ASN A 64 -16.06 37.37 20.37
N PRO A 65 -17.26 37.52 19.75
CA PRO A 65 -17.80 36.53 18.80
C PRO A 65 -18.68 37.05 17.62
N GLN A 66 -18.97 36.11 16.71
CA GLN A 66 -20.25 35.89 15.98
C GLN A 66 -20.80 36.89 14.92
N SER A 67 -20.97 36.32 13.72
CA SER A 67 -22.12 36.42 12.78
C SER A 67 -22.79 37.76 12.43
N ALA A 68 -22.78 38.09 11.14
CA ALA A 68 -23.93 38.67 10.43
C ALA A 68 -23.84 38.37 8.92
N SER A 69 -24.96 37.96 8.30
CA SER A 69 -25.13 37.83 6.85
C SER A 69 -26.24 38.77 6.36
N ALA A 70 -26.05 39.47 5.24
CA ALA A 70 -27.13 40.21 4.59
C ALA A 70 -26.87 40.45 3.09
N PHE A 71 -27.95 40.34 2.32
CA PHE A 71 -28.01 40.34 0.85
C PHE A 71 -28.11 41.75 0.23
N ARG A 72 -28.14 41.78 -1.12
CA ARG A 72 -28.43 42.90 -2.04
C ARG A 72 -27.25 43.85 -2.35
N GLY A 73 -27.12 44.39 -3.57
CA GLY A 73 -28.00 44.22 -4.74
C GLY A 73 -27.34 44.66 -6.05
N SER A 74 -27.97 44.32 -7.18
CA SER A 74 -27.44 44.49 -8.54
C SER A 74 -27.87 45.79 -9.22
N SER A 75 -27.08 46.24 -10.19
CA SER A 75 -27.47 47.25 -11.18
C SER A 75 -26.77 47.01 -12.52
N GLN A 76 -27.53 46.66 -13.56
CA GLN A 76 -27.07 46.75 -14.95
C GLN A 76 -27.13 48.21 -15.43
N LEU A 77 -26.37 48.54 -16.48
CA LEU A 77 -26.84 49.52 -17.46
C LEU A 77 -26.23 49.28 -18.86
N GLU A 78 -27.14 49.28 -19.82
CA GLU A 78 -27.01 49.28 -21.28
C GLU A 78 -26.32 50.55 -21.84
N SER A 79 -26.02 50.73 -23.13
CA SER A 79 -25.76 49.86 -24.32
C SER A 79 -25.35 50.79 -25.50
N ALA A 80 -24.86 50.24 -26.62
CA ALA A 80 -24.99 50.84 -27.97
C ALA A 80 -24.48 49.88 -29.08
N GLU A 81 -25.18 49.81 -30.21
CA GLU A 81 -24.86 48.91 -31.34
C GLU A 81 -24.20 49.64 -32.54
N LYS A 82 -23.60 48.88 -33.48
CA LYS A 82 -24.06 48.87 -34.89
C LYS A 82 -23.52 47.74 -35.79
N THR A 83 -24.48 47.00 -36.33
CA THR A 83 -24.65 46.38 -37.66
C THR A 83 -23.80 46.93 -38.84
N ALA A 84 -23.55 46.21 -39.96
CA ALA A 84 -23.96 44.86 -40.40
C ALA A 84 -23.20 44.32 -41.66
N LEU A 85 -23.36 43.00 -41.93
CA LEU A 85 -23.48 42.30 -43.25
C LEU A 85 -22.48 42.56 -44.41
N THR A 86 -21.82 41.50 -44.92
CA THR A 86 -21.93 40.89 -46.29
C THR A 86 -20.70 40.04 -46.69
N GLY A 87 -20.89 39.05 -47.58
CA GLY A 87 -19.82 38.39 -48.38
C GLY A 87 -19.79 38.92 -49.82
N PRO A 88 -19.15 38.26 -50.83
CA PRO A 88 -18.73 36.84 -50.88
C PRO A 88 -17.27 36.64 -51.42
N ALA A 89 -16.93 35.40 -51.83
CA ALA A 89 -15.66 35.04 -52.47
C ALA A 89 -15.70 35.05 -54.02
N PRO A 90 -14.55 35.15 -54.70
CA PRO A 90 -14.35 34.64 -56.06
C PRO A 90 -13.08 33.77 -56.24
N MET A 91 -12.79 33.36 -57.49
CA MET A 91 -11.90 32.24 -57.87
C MET A 91 -10.46 32.60 -58.31
N LEU A 92 -9.66 31.53 -58.45
CA LEU A 92 -8.44 31.35 -59.27
C LEU A 92 -8.43 32.06 -60.64
N PRO A 93 -7.22 32.25 -61.20
CA PRO A 93 -6.95 31.77 -62.58
C PRO A 93 -5.78 30.75 -62.68
N LYS A 94 -5.64 30.15 -63.87
CA LYS A 94 -4.61 29.13 -64.25
C LYS A 94 -3.70 29.67 -65.38
N HIS A 95 -2.55 29.03 -65.58
CA HIS A 95 -1.95 28.50 -66.85
C HIS A 95 -0.52 27.99 -66.48
N GLN A 96 0.03 26.83 -66.92
CA GLN A 96 0.27 26.25 -68.27
C GLN A 96 1.32 27.05 -69.09
N HIS A 97 2.22 26.47 -69.92
CA HIS A 97 2.24 25.18 -70.65
C HIS A 97 3.66 24.53 -70.77
N GLU A 98 3.67 23.21 -71.07
CA GLU A 98 4.59 22.39 -71.94
C GLU A 98 6.14 22.43 -71.78
N ARG A 99 6.95 21.35 -72.00
CA ARG A 99 7.04 20.24 -73.01
C ARG A 99 7.50 20.71 -74.42
N PRO A 100 8.43 20.01 -75.11
CA PRO A 100 8.29 18.64 -75.67
C PRO A 100 9.42 17.66 -75.21
N HIS A 101 9.42 16.32 -75.37
CA HIS A 101 8.91 15.32 -76.34
C HIS A 101 9.82 15.00 -77.56
N ILE A 102 10.31 13.74 -77.64
CA ILE A 102 10.54 12.83 -78.81
C ILE A 102 11.41 11.62 -78.35
N SER A 103 11.49 10.45 -79.03
CA SER A 103 10.49 9.36 -79.17
C SER A 103 11.15 8.06 -79.71
N ALA A 104 10.40 6.94 -79.71
CA ALA A 104 10.63 5.64 -80.41
C ALA A 104 11.76 4.72 -79.85
N HIS A 105 11.75 3.38 -80.01
CA HIS A 105 10.96 2.41 -80.81
C HIS A 105 10.66 1.11 -79.98
N HIS A 106 9.45 0.50 -80.01
CA HIS A 106 9.03 -0.72 -80.77
C HIS A 106 9.74 -2.07 -80.42
N LEU A 107 9.12 -3.27 -80.43
CA LEU A 107 7.75 -3.74 -80.80
C LEU A 107 7.50 -5.20 -80.32
N SER A 108 6.23 -5.66 -80.19
CA SER A 108 5.78 -7.09 -80.06
C SER A 108 6.16 -7.80 -78.72
N GLN A 109 5.77 -9.04 -78.34
CA GLN A 109 4.62 -9.99 -78.55
C GLN A 109 4.88 -11.22 -77.60
N SER A 110 4.04 -12.24 -77.33
CA SER A 110 2.60 -12.56 -77.51
C SER A 110 2.23 -13.84 -76.68
N SER A 111 1.01 -14.39 -76.88
CA SER A 111 0.54 -15.77 -76.58
C SER A 111 0.01 -16.14 -75.16
N ASN A 112 -0.98 -17.04 -75.17
CA ASN A 112 -1.68 -17.68 -74.04
C ASN A 112 -1.23 -19.17 -73.91
N ALA A 113 -1.84 -19.90 -72.97
CA ALA A 113 -1.99 -21.37 -72.88
C ALA A 113 -0.85 -22.16 -72.18
N SER A 114 -1.11 -23.30 -71.51
CA SER A 114 -2.35 -23.89 -70.93
C SER A 114 -2.05 -25.19 -70.14
N THR A 115 -3.03 -25.70 -69.35
CA THR A 115 -3.36 -27.14 -69.11
C THR A 115 -2.30 -28.10 -68.48
N ASP A 116 -2.62 -29.20 -67.79
CA ASP A 116 -3.86 -29.73 -67.15
C ASP A 116 -3.53 -31.02 -66.33
N SER A 117 -4.34 -31.31 -65.29
CA SER A 117 -4.60 -32.63 -64.61
C SER A 117 -3.39 -33.51 -64.13
N SER A 118 -3.53 -34.63 -63.40
CA SER A 118 -4.72 -35.40 -62.96
C SER A 118 -4.54 -36.24 -61.66
N LYS A 119 -5.60 -36.30 -60.82
CA LYS A 119 -6.22 -37.47 -60.12
C LYS A 119 -5.48 -38.40 -59.11
N THR A 120 -6.22 -38.72 -58.03
CA THR A 120 -6.25 -39.98 -57.22
C THR A 120 -5.02 -40.38 -56.37
N ALA A 121 -5.12 -41.05 -55.20
CA ALA A 121 -6.27 -41.52 -54.39
C ALA A 121 -5.92 -41.72 -52.88
N VAL A 122 -6.92 -41.46 -52.00
CA VAL A 122 -7.51 -42.30 -50.92
C VAL A 122 -6.61 -43.10 -49.91
N THR A 123 -7.04 -43.11 -48.63
CA THR A 123 -6.43 -43.74 -47.41
C THR A 123 -5.18 -43.00 -46.85
N GLY A 124 -4.85 -43.03 -45.55
CA GLY A 124 -5.54 -43.54 -44.35
C GLY A 124 -4.73 -43.29 -43.05
N PHE A 125 -5.41 -43.13 -41.90
CA PHE A 125 -4.82 -43.05 -40.53
C PHE A 125 -4.41 -44.46 -40.00
N PRO A 126 -3.68 -44.64 -38.84
CA PRO A 126 -2.77 -43.74 -38.10
C PRO A 126 -1.34 -44.35 -37.80
N PRO A 127 -0.84 -44.62 -36.56
CA PRO A 127 0.27 -43.84 -35.97
C PRO A 127 1.45 -44.65 -35.32
N THR A 128 2.21 -43.97 -34.44
CA THR A 128 2.97 -44.45 -33.25
C THR A 128 4.40 -45.04 -33.35
N PHE A 129 5.33 -44.30 -32.73
CA PHE A 129 6.38 -44.71 -31.75
C PHE A 129 7.71 -45.39 -32.15
N LEU A 130 8.77 -44.88 -31.49
CA LEU A 130 10.08 -45.47 -31.12
C LEU A 130 11.08 -45.91 -32.20
N GLY A 131 12.38 -45.63 -31.95
CA GLY A 131 13.50 -46.16 -32.75
C GLY A 131 14.83 -45.40 -32.63
N LEU A 132 15.53 -45.51 -31.49
CA LEU A 132 16.85 -44.90 -31.28
C LEU A 132 18.00 -45.67 -31.99
N SER A 133 18.91 -44.95 -32.66
CA SER A 133 20.38 -45.17 -32.59
C SER A 133 21.13 -44.17 -33.50
N GLY A 134 22.31 -43.65 -33.13
CA GLY A 134 23.06 -43.83 -31.88
C GLY A 134 24.44 -43.12 -31.89
N ALA A 135 25.39 -43.62 -31.08
CA ALA A 135 26.82 -43.28 -31.01
C ALA A 135 27.26 -41.99 -30.24
N ASN A 136 27.44 -42.16 -28.93
CA ASN A 136 28.59 -41.74 -28.10
C ASN A 136 29.27 -40.35 -28.27
N THR A 137 28.93 -39.43 -27.35
CA THR A 137 29.78 -38.88 -26.25
C THR A 137 31.33 -38.99 -26.28
N PRO A 138 32.06 -38.16 -25.49
CA PRO A 138 31.81 -36.75 -25.11
C PRO A 138 33.09 -35.84 -25.03
N SER A 139 32.92 -34.51 -24.98
CA SER A 139 33.73 -33.62 -24.12
C SER A 139 33.07 -32.24 -23.95
N GLU A 140 33.30 -31.59 -22.82
CA GLU A 140 32.91 -30.21 -22.53
C GLU A 140 33.77 -29.22 -23.37
N ASP A 141 33.20 -28.10 -23.81
CA ASP A 141 33.45 -26.75 -23.23
C ASP A 141 32.57 -25.66 -23.90
N LEU A 142 32.70 -24.41 -23.43
CA LEU A 142 32.29 -23.15 -24.06
C LEU A 142 30.78 -22.80 -24.11
N ALA A 143 30.08 -22.99 -22.99
CA ALA A 143 28.81 -22.32 -22.70
C ALA A 143 28.89 -21.47 -21.42
N ARG A 144 29.69 -20.39 -21.43
CA ARG A 144 29.92 -19.54 -20.24
C ARG A 144 30.10 -18.06 -20.62
N GLY A 145 29.37 -17.19 -19.93
CA GLY A 145 29.26 -15.76 -20.22
C GLY A 145 27.89 -15.43 -20.84
N VAL A 146 27.08 -14.50 -20.31
CA VAL A 146 27.32 -13.53 -19.22
C VAL A 146 26.32 -13.74 -18.09
N ALA A 147 26.82 -14.16 -16.93
CA ALA A 147 26.11 -14.08 -15.66
C ALA A 147 26.89 -13.11 -14.76
N GLY A 148 26.43 -11.86 -14.67
CA GLY A 148 27.01 -10.87 -13.77
C GLY A 148 26.68 -11.24 -12.32
N ALA A 149 27.68 -11.21 -11.44
CA ALA A 149 27.51 -11.63 -10.05
C ALA A 149 26.66 -10.63 -9.25
N ALA A 150 25.34 -10.85 -9.21
CA ALA A 150 24.49 -10.33 -8.16
C ALA A 150 24.82 -11.08 -6.86
N THR A 151 25.42 -10.40 -5.90
CA THR A 151 25.58 -10.93 -4.53
C THR A 151 24.21 -10.98 -3.86
N ALA A 152 23.59 -12.17 -3.87
CA ALA A 152 22.47 -12.44 -2.98
C ALA A 152 22.91 -12.19 -1.52
N ALA A 153 22.03 -11.62 -0.70
CA ALA A 153 22.29 -11.44 0.72
C ALA A 153 22.28 -12.81 1.41
N VAL A 154 23.46 -13.39 1.60
CA VAL A 154 23.62 -14.67 2.32
C VAL A 154 23.47 -14.40 3.81
N PHE A 155 22.26 -14.62 4.33
CA PHE A 155 22.00 -14.61 5.76
C PHE A 155 22.85 -15.69 6.46
N PRO A 156 23.39 -15.43 7.67
CA PRO A 156 24.28 -16.36 8.35
C PRO A 156 23.53 -17.62 8.78
N SER A 157 24.03 -18.79 8.35
CA SER A 157 23.45 -20.07 8.74
C SER A 157 23.67 -20.36 10.23
N SER A 158 22.58 -20.50 10.97
CA SER A 158 22.54 -21.08 12.32
C SER A 158 21.64 -22.33 12.33
N LYS A 159 21.63 -23.04 13.45
CA LYS A 159 20.68 -24.14 13.65
C LYS A 159 19.25 -23.62 13.61
N LEU A 160 18.38 -24.35 12.93
CA LEU A 160 16.94 -24.31 13.17
C LEU A 160 16.65 -25.17 14.40
N GLU A 161 15.86 -24.65 15.33
CA GLU A 161 15.25 -25.44 16.41
C GLU A 161 13.75 -25.48 16.12
N GLU A 162 13.29 -26.63 15.60
CA GLU A 162 11.88 -26.88 15.25
C GLU A 162 11.13 -27.36 16.49
N GLU A 163 10.63 -26.43 17.30
CA GLU A 163 9.61 -26.71 18.32
C GLU A 163 8.23 -26.27 17.79
N ASP A 164 7.21 -27.12 17.96
CA ASP A 164 5.80 -26.93 17.58
C ASP A 164 5.50 -26.39 16.16
N GLY A 165 6.42 -26.61 15.21
CA GLY A 165 6.29 -26.14 13.82
C GLY A 165 6.56 -24.64 13.64
N ALA A 166 7.22 -24.02 14.62
CA ALA A 166 7.81 -22.69 14.52
C ALA A 166 9.21 -22.76 13.89
N VAL A 167 9.55 -21.76 13.08
CA VAL A 167 10.88 -21.55 12.51
C VAL A 167 11.42 -20.22 13.01
N TYR A 168 12.48 -20.28 13.81
CA TYR A 168 13.20 -19.13 14.34
C TYR A 168 14.37 -18.76 13.42
N LEU A 169 14.51 -17.46 13.10
CA LEU A 169 15.71 -16.95 12.43
C LEU A 169 16.77 -16.52 13.46
N ALA A 170 18.04 -16.55 13.01
CA ALA A 170 19.25 -16.37 13.83
C ALA A 170 19.36 -15.04 14.59
N ASP A 171 18.53 -14.05 14.26
CA ASP A 171 18.65 -12.65 14.65
C ASP A 171 17.51 -12.14 15.54
N GLY A 172 16.67 -13.05 16.06
CA GLY A 172 15.72 -12.75 17.14
C GLY A 172 14.42 -12.06 16.70
N HIS A 173 14.10 -12.07 15.40
CA HIS A 173 12.75 -11.73 14.93
C HIS A 173 11.72 -12.79 15.36
N SER A 174 10.43 -12.42 15.37
CA SER A 174 9.32 -13.32 15.68
C SER A 174 9.36 -14.60 14.82
N PRO A 175 9.02 -15.79 15.36
CA PRO A 175 9.00 -17.02 14.58
C PRO A 175 8.02 -16.98 13.41
N ILE A 176 8.34 -17.72 12.36
CA ILE A 176 7.46 -17.99 11.22
C ILE A 176 6.91 -19.41 11.36
N PHE A 177 5.59 -19.57 11.29
CA PHE A 177 4.92 -20.87 11.43
C PHE A 177 4.53 -21.49 10.08
N THR A 178 4.08 -22.74 10.09
CA THR A 178 3.50 -23.43 8.92
C THR A 178 1.96 -23.54 9.02
N GLY A 179 1.28 -23.46 7.89
CA GLY A 179 -0.19 -23.57 7.78
C GLY A 179 -0.87 -22.29 7.26
N SER A 180 -2.08 -22.45 6.70
CA SER A 180 -2.88 -21.35 6.15
C SER A 180 -3.25 -20.30 7.20
N VAL A 181 -3.61 -19.09 6.77
CA VAL A 181 -4.05 -17.98 7.64
C VAL A 181 -5.15 -18.43 8.61
N THR A 182 -6.19 -19.09 8.11
CA THR A 182 -7.29 -19.65 8.92
C THR A 182 -6.83 -20.66 9.97
N SER A 183 -5.80 -21.47 9.67
CA SER A 183 -5.23 -22.39 10.67
C SER A 183 -4.45 -21.66 11.76
N GLN A 184 -3.78 -20.54 11.41
CA GLN A 184 -3.01 -19.73 12.36
C GLN A 184 -3.90 -18.85 13.23
N LEU A 185 -4.96 -18.26 12.67
CA LEU A 185 -6.02 -17.60 13.43
C LEU A 185 -6.59 -18.56 14.49
N ARG A 186 -6.92 -19.80 14.11
CA ARG A 186 -7.41 -20.81 15.05
C ARG A 186 -6.38 -21.16 16.13
N LYS A 187 -5.14 -21.51 15.74
CA LYS A 187 -4.04 -21.82 16.69
C LYS A 187 -3.80 -20.71 17.72
N VAL A 188 -3.93 -19.44 17.35
CA VAL A 188 -3.77 -18.33 18.30
C VAL A 188 -4.97 -18.27 19.26
N LEU A 189 -6.20 -18.37 18.76
CA LEU A 189 -7.39 -18.33 19.60
C LEU A 189 -7.54 -19.55 20.53
N ASP A 190 -7.13 -20.73 20.09
CA ASP A 190 -7.08 -21.95 20.93
C ASP A 190 -6.17 -21.80 22.16
N ASN A 191 -5.30 -20.77 22.20
CA ASN A 191 -4.41 -20.43 23.31
C ASN A 191 -4.86 -19.19 24.12
N ILE A 192 -6.00 -18.56 23.80
CA ILE A 192 -6.51 -17.36 24.50
C ILE A 192 -7.82 -17.69 25.20
N ASP A 193 -7.75 -17.90 26.52
CA ASP A 193 -8.93 -17.87 27.39
C ASP A 193 -9.25 -16.41 27.75
N VAL A 194 -10.27 -15.84 27.13
CA VAL A 194 -10.68 -14.42 27.30
C VAL A 194 -11.23 -14.10 28.70
N ASP A 195 -11.54 -15.09 29.55
CA ASP A 195 -11.95 -14.86 30.94
C ASP A 195 -10.75 -14.91 31.92
N LEU A 196 -9.65 -15.57 31.53
CA LEU A 196 -8.52 -15.89 32.42
C LEU A 196 -7.15 -15.40 31.92
N CYS A 197 -7.07 -14.73 30.77
CA CYS A 197 -5.82 -14.22 30.21
C CYS A 197 -5.17 -13.15 31.10
N GLU A 198 -3.83 -13.04 31.02
CA GLU A 198 -3.12 -11.90 31.60
C GLU A 198 -3.47 -10.60 30.86
N VAL A 199 -3.19 -9.45 31.48
CA VAL A 199 -3.51 -8.13 30.89
C VAL A 199 -2.86 -7.99 29.51
N ASN A 200 -3.66 -7.70 28.47
CA ASN A 200 -3.28 -7.67 27.04
C ASN A 200 -3.10 -9.06 26.38
N GLY A 201 -3.49 -10.17 27.01
CA GLY A 201 -3.41 -11.52 26.42
C GLY A 201 -4.43 -11.73 25.28
N GLU A 202 -5.52 -10.97 25.30
CA GLU A 202 -6.59 -10.90 24.32
C GLU A 202 -6.33 -9.86 23.20
N ASN A 203 -5.13 -9.27 23.13
CA ASN A 203 -4.78 -8.21 22.18
C ASN A 203 -5.03 -8.59 20.71
N ALA A 204 -5.45 -7.60 19.92
CA ALA A 204 -5.50 -7.68 18.47
C ALA A 204 -4.13 -8.05 17.87
N PHE A 205 -4.17 -8.81 16.77
CA PHE A 205 -2.97 -9.36 16.13
C PHE A 205 -3.16 -9.57 14.63
N PHE A 206 -2.05 -9.47 13.90
CA PHE A 206 -1.98 -9.83 12.48
C PHE A 206 -1.49 -11.26 12.28
N ILE A 207 -2.06 -11.95 11.30
CA ILE A 207 -1.39 -13.06 10.60
C ILE A 207 -0.85 -12.53 9.28
N ALA A 208 0.46 -12.67 9.07
CA ALA A 208 1.15 -12.29 7.83
C ALA A 208 1.55 -13.54 7.02
N ASN A 209 0.87 -13.78 5.89
CA ASN A 209 1.20 -14.86 4.95
C ASN A 209 2.24 -14.40 3.92
N LEU A 210 3.47 -14.85 4.11
CA LEU A 210 4.60 -14.48 3.26
C LEU A 210 4.53 -15.12 1.85
N SER A 211 3.73 -16.18 1.65
CA SER A 211 3.47 -16.73 0.31
C SER A 211 2.67 -15.80 -0.59
N GLU A 212 1.81 -14.93 -0.05
CA GLU A 212 1.09 -13.93 -0.87
C GLU A 212 2.08 -12.94 -1.51
N VAL A 213 3.06 -12.47 -0.73
CA VAL A 213 4.14 -11.57 -1.21
C VAL A 213 4.95 -12.25 -2.33
N TYR A 214 5.26 -13.54 -2.18
CA TYR A 214 5.92 -14.33 -3.22
C TYR A 214 5.04 -14.52 -4.47
N ARG A 215 3.77 -14.89 -4.31
CA ARG A 215 2.83 -15.06 -5.43
C ARG A 215 2.65 -13.77 -6.22
N GLN A 216 2.57 -12.63 -5.55
CA GLN A 216 2.54 -11.30 -6.18
C GLN A 216 3.86 -10.95 -6.88
N HIS A 217 5.03 -11.33 -6.34
CA HIS A 217 6.31 -11.20 -7.07
C HIS A 217 6.31 -12.00 -8.37
N ILE A 218 5.89 -13.27 -8.32
CA ILE A 218 5.86 -14.15 -9.49
C ILE A 218 4.80 -13.70 -10.51
N ARG A 219 3.68 -13.10 -10.07
CA ARG A 219 2.69 -12.45 -10.96
C ARG A 219 3.28 -11.22 -11.63
N TRP A 220 3.98 -10.36 -10.89
CA TRP A 220 4.66 -9.18 -11.43
C TRP A 220 5.64 -9.54 -12.55
N VAL A 221 6.58 -10.45 -12.27
CA VAL A 221 7.64 -10.84 -13.23
C VAL A 221 7.07 -11.48 -14.50
N LYS A 222 5.91 -12.14 -14.42
CA LYS A 222 5.19 -12.69 -15.59
C LYS A 222 4.46 -11.63 -16.40
N ALA A 223 3.83 -10.66 -15.75
CA ALA A 223 2.99 -9.66 -16.42
C ALA A 223 3.78 -8.46 -16.95
N LEU A 224 4.86 -8.06 -16.29
CA LEU A 224 5.70 -6.91 -16.64
C LEU A 224 7.19 -7.30 -16.76
N PRO A 225 7.58 -8.21 -17.68
CA PRO A 225 8.94 -8.75 -17.76
C PRO A 225 10.01 -7.71 -18.14
N ARG A 226 9.63 -6.54 -18.69
CA ARG A 226 10.54 -5.40 -18.96
C ARG A 226 10.73 -4.47 -17.75
N VAL A 227 9.97 -4.62 -16.66
CA VAL A 227 9.88 -3.64 -15.56
C VAL A 227 10.37 -4.23 -14.23
N THR A 228 11.49 -3.72 -13.71
CA THR A 228 12.03 -4.16 -12.42
C THR A 228 11.25 -3.51 -11.26
N PRO A 229 10.65 -4.28 -10.34
CA PRO A 229 9.95 -3.71 -9.19
C PRO A 229 10.96 -3.13 -8.19
N PHE A 230 10.67 -1.93 -7.67
CA PHE A 230 11.32 -1.35 -6.49
C PHE A 230 10.24 -1.19 -5.41
N TYR A 231 10.31 -1.98 -4.33
CA TYR A 231 9.27 -1.99 -3.31
C TYR A 231 9.22 -0.66 -2.56
N ALA A 232 8.04 -0.04 -2.49
CA ALA A 232 7.83 1.21 -1.77
C ALA A 232 7.75 0.96 -0.26
N VAL A 233 8.89 1.04 0.44
CA VAL A 233 9.07 0.67 1.86
C VAL A 233 8.07 1.38 2.77
N LYS A 234 7.75 2.64 2.45
CA LYS A 234 6.71 3.47 3.08
C LYS A 234 5.31 2.83 3.19
N CYS A 235 4.99 1.79 2.43
CA CYS A 235 3.68 1.13 2.44
C CYS A 235 3.53 0.09 3.55
N ASN A 236 4.59 -0.69 3.81
CA ASN A 236 4.72 -1.58 4.94
C ASN A 236 6.21 -1.93 5.17
N PRO A 237 6.89 -1.35 6.17
CA PRO A 237 8.33 -1.53 6.40
C PRO A 237 8.67 -2.83 7.17
N ASP A 238 7.80 -3.83 7.13
CA ASP A 238 7.95 -5.11 7.83
C ASP A 238 9.28 -5.83 7.49
N PRO A 239 10.05 -6.30 8.50
CA PRO A 239 11.38 -6.85 8.26
C PRO A 239 11.36 -8.13 7.41
N TYR A 240 10.32 -8.97 7.51
CA TYR A 240 10.22 -10.20 6.74
C TYR A 240 9.78 -9.94 5.29
N VAL A 241 8.87 -8.98 5.06
CA VAL A 241 8.54 -8.48 3.72
C VAL A 241 9.80 -7.94 3.03
N LEU A 242 10.56 -7.07 3.70
CA LEU A 242 11.78 -6.49 3.13
C LEU A 242 12.87 -7.55 2.87
N ARG A 243 13.02 -8.55 3.73
CA ARG A 243 13.94 -9.69 3.54
C ARG A 243 13.57 -10.55 2.34
N LEU A 244 12.30 -10.94 2.25
CA LEU A 244 11.80 -11.77 1.16
C LEU A 244 11.94 -11.05 -0.19
N LEU A 245 11.55 -9.78 -0.26
CA LEU A 245 11.69 -8.98 -1.48
C LEU A 245 13.18 -8.72 -1.83
N SER A 246 14.06 -8.54 -0.83
CA SER A 246 15.51 -8.46 -1.06
C SER A 246 16.06 -9.76 -1.66
N ALA A 247 15.67 -10.92 -1.13
CA ALA A 247 16.09 -12.24 -1.59
C ALA A 247 15.54 -12.58 -2.99
N LEU A 248 14.34 -12.12 -3.32
CA LEU A 248 13.73 -12.18 -4.66
C LEU A 248 14.34 -11.18 -5.67
N GLY A 249 15.34 -10.39 -5.27
CA GLY A 249 16.05 -9.48 -6.16
C GLY A 249 15.38 -8.12 -6.40
N CYS A 250 14.26 -7.83 -5.73
CA CYS A 250 13.53 -6.56 -5.81
C CYS A 250 14.43 -5.36 -5.48
N GLY A 251 14.18 -4.20 -6.08
CA GLY A 251 14.71 -2.93 -5.60
C GLY A 251 13.89 -2.37 -4.44
N PHE A 252 14.21 -1.16 -3.99
CA PHE A 252 13.46 -0.46 -2.94
C PHE A 252 13.34 1.04 -3.24
N ASP A 253 12.12 1.56 -3.20
CA ASP A 253 11.85 2.99 -3.04
C ASP A 253 11.85 3.32 -1.54
N CYS A 254 12.65 4.32 -1.17
CA CYS A 254 12.75 4.82 0.19
C CYS A 254 12.46 6.33 0.21
N ALA A 255 11.58 6.78 1.11
CA ALA A 255 11.20 8.18 1.26
C ALA A 255 11.99 8.93 2.36
N SER A 256 12.75 8.22 3.20
CA SER A 256 13.49 8.76 4.35
C SER A 256 14.82 8.04 4.64
N ASN A 257 15.65 8.65 5.49
CA ASN A 257 16.86 8.03 6.03
C ASN A 257 16.60 6.73 6.79
N GLY A 258 15.43 6.58 7.42
CA GLY A 258 15.10 5.38 8.20
C GLY A 258 14.90 4.19 7.28
N GLU A 259 14.08 4.35 6.24
CA GLU A 259 13.84 3.33 5.21
C GLU A 259 15.14 2.94 4.50
N ILE A 260 15.97 3.92 4.12
CA ILE A 260 17.30 3.66 3.52
C ILE A 260 18.16 2.80 4.47
N GLN A 261 18.22 3.14 5.76
CA GLN A 261 19.03 2.37 6.71
C GLN A 261 18.48 0.95 6.90
N SER A 262 17.17 0.79 7.10
CA SER A 262 16.52 -0.53 7.23
C SER A 262 16.78 -1.43 6.03
N VAL A 263 16.82 -0.88 4.80
CA VAL A 263 17.12 -1.64 3.59
C VAL A 263 18.62 -2.00 3.50
N LEU A 264 19.52 -1.06 3.84
CA LEU A 264 20.96 -1.32 3.84
C LEU A 264 21.39 -2.32 4.91
N ASP A 265 20.72 -2.34 6.07
CA ASP A 265 20.97 -3.30 7.17
C ASP A 265 20.64 -4.75 6.78
N LEU A 266 19.83 -4.96 5.73
CA LEU A 266 19.58 -6.27 5.10
C LEU A 266 20.65 -6.66 4.05
N GLY A 267 21.77 -5.94 3.98
CA GLY A 267 22.85 -6.19 3.02
C GLY A 267 22.50 -5.81 1.57
N VAL A 268 21.47 -5.00 1.35
CA VAL A 268 21.06 -4.55 0.01
C VAL A 268 22.08 -3.55 -0.54
N SER A 269 22.57 -3.78 -1.77
CA SER A 269 23.41 -2.80 -2.46
C SER A 269 22.70 -1.45 -2.61
N PRO A 270 23.35 -0.30 -2.34
CA PRO A 270 22.80 1.03 -2.62
C PRO A 270 22.33 1.24 -4.07
N THR A 271 22.80 0.42 -5.01
CA THR A 271 22.36 0.43 -6.42
C THR A 271 20.95 -0.15 -6.64
N ARG A 272 20.39 -0.85 -5.65
CA ARG A 272 18.99 -1.32 -5.62
C ARG A 272 18.05 -0.34 -4.90
N ILE A 273 18.53 0.84 -4.51
CA ILE A 273 17.73 1.85 -3.79
C ILE A 273 17.50 3.07 -4.68
N ILE A 274 16.24 3.51 -4.80
CA ILE A 274 15.87 4.85 -5.26
C ILE A 274 15.38 5.69 -4.08
N TYR A 275 15.97 6.87 -3.89
CA TYR A 275 15.46 7.84 -2.92
C TYR A 275 14.40 8.72 -3.61
N ALA A 276 13.16 8.24 -3.71
CA ALA A 276 12.16 8.83 -4.62
C ALA A 276 11.26 9.92 -4.02
N ASN A 277 11.51 10.35 -2.78
CA ASN A 277 10.93 11.57 -2.23
C ASN A 277 11.41 12.80 -3.02
N PRO A 278 10.54 13.60 -3.67
CA PRO A 278 10.96 14.75 -4.45
C PRO A 278 11.55 15.88 -3.61
N CYS A 279 11.17 16.01 -2.34
CA CYS A 279 11.44 17.18 -1.48
C CYS A 279 12.25 16.80 -0.23
N LYS A 280 13.57 16.63 -0.37
CA LYS A 280 14.40 15.96 0.64
C LYS A 280 15.00 16.92 1.68
N ALA A 281 15.16 16.46 2.93
CA ALA A 281 15.90 17.23 3.93
C ALA A 281 17.39 17.33 3.55
N ALA A 282 18.01 18.51 3.70
CA ALA A 282 19.41 18.71 3.32
C ALA A 282 20.40 17.84 4.14
N SER A 283 20.03 17.44 5.35
CA SER A 283 20.71 16.42 6.16
C SER A 283 20.61 15.03 5.55
N PHE A 284 19.44 14.65 5.06
CA PHE A 284 19.19 13.33 4.48
C PHE A 284 19.88 13.17 3.12
N VAL A 285 19.89 14.21 2.27
CA VAL A 285 20.69 14.26 1.03
C VAL A 285 22.19 14.02 1.30
N ARG A 286 22.73 14.52 2.42
CA ARG A 286 24.13 14.25 2.81
C ARG A 286 24.34 12.80 3.27
N GLN A 287 23.39 12.21 3.99
CA GLN A 287 23.50 10.82 4.45
C GLN A 287 23.35 9.83 3.30
N ALA A 288 22.40 10.03 2.38
CA ALA A 288 22.26 9.24 1.16
C ALA A 288 23.57 9.20 0.35
N ARG A 289 24.31 10.32 0.27
CA ARG A 289 25.66 10.34 -0.36
C ARG A 289 26.68 9.51 0.40
N LEU A 290 26.72 9.58 1.73
CA LEU A 290 27.64 8.80 2.57
C LEU A 290 27.33 7.29 2.50
N GLN A 291 26.04 6.94 2.43
CA GLN A 291 25.52 5.60 2.19
C GLN A 291 25.59 5.17 0.70
N GLN A 292 26.17 5.98 -0.17
CA GLN A 292 26.33 5.75 -1.62
C GLN A 292 25.03 5.55 -2.42
N VAL A 293 23.86 5.88 -1.86
CA VAL A 293 22.58 5.93 -2.57
C VAL A 293 22.60 7.12 -3.54
N SER A 294 22.79 6.83 -4.83
CA SER A 294 22.98 7.85 -5.86
C SER A 294 21.72 8.22 -6.63
N LEU A 295 20.74 7.31 -6.75
CA LEU A 295 19.54 7.50 -7.59
C LEU A 295 18.44 8.18 -6.79
N THR A 296 17.89 9.29 -7.28
CA THR A 296 16.89 10.08 -6.55
C THR A 296 16.06 11.00 -7.47
N THR A 297 14.82 11.28 -7.07
CA THR A 297 13.88 12.09 -7.86
C THR A 297 14.00 13.59 -7.56
N PHE A 298 13.46 14.42 -8.45
CA PHE A 298 13.19 15.84 -8.21
C PHE A 298 12.06 16.35 -9.13
N ASP A 299 11.39 17.42 -8.73
CA ASP A 299 10.36 18.11 -9.53
C ASP A 299 10.51 19.65 -9.53
N ASN A 300 11.49 20.21 -8.81
CA ASN A 300 11.64 21.65 -8.60
C ASN A 300 13.10 22.16 -8.63
N THR A 301 13.30 23.47 -8.81
CA THR A 301 14.62 24.09 -8.99
C THR A 301 15.48 24.19 -7.74
N ASP A 302 14.84 24.15 -6.57
CA ASP A 302 15.50 24.32 -5.28
C ASP A 302 16.04 22.97 -4.80
N GLU A 303 15.36 21.88 -5.15
CA GLU A 303 15.89 20.52 -5.08
C GLU A 303 17.18 20.40 -5.88
N LEU A 304 17.21 20.79 -7.17
CA LEU A 304 18.43 20.78 -7.99
C LEU A 304 19.58 21.55 -7.32
N THR A 305 19.29 22.73 -6.77
CA THR A 305 20.28 23.59 -6.11
C THR A 305 20.82 22.95 -4.81
N LYS A 306 19.95 22.27 -4.06
CA LYS A 306 20.30 21.47 -2.86
C LYS A 306 21.11 20.22 -3.22
N MET A 307 20.75 19.53 -4.31
CA MET A 307 21.48 18.36 -4.81
C MET A 307 22.90 18.73 -5.23
N LYS A 308 23.12 19.75 -6.07
CA LYS A 308 24.50 20.18 -6.44
C LYS A 308 25.34 20.59 -5.22
N ARG A 309 24.71 21.16 -4.17
CA ARG A 309 25.41 21.59 -2.94
C ARG A 309 25.85 20.43 -2.04
N PHE A 310 25.10 19.33 -1.97
CA PHE A 310 25.32 18.28 -0.98
C PHE A 310 25.65 16.90 -1.58
N HIS A 311 25.06 16.57 -2.72
CA HIS A 311 25.23 15.30 -3.45
C HIS A 311 25.35 15.56 -4.97
N PRO A 312 26.44 16.22 -5.42
CA PRO A 312 26.64 16.60 -6.83
C PRO A 312 26.81 15.39 -7.76
N ASP A 313 27.18 14.23 -7.23
CA ASP A 313 27.52 13.02 -8.02
C ASP A 313 26.29 12.12 -8.28
N CYS A 314 25.12 12.51 -7.75
CA CYS A 314 23.87 11.77 -7.88
C CYS A 314 23.41 11.57 -9.33
N LYS A 315 22.37 10.74 -9.47
CA LYS A 315 21.66 10.46 -10.71
C LYS A 315 20.21 10.88 -10.50
N LEU A 316 19.80 11.91 -11.23
CA LEU A 316 18.53 12.59 -11.02
C LEU A 316 17.46 12.06 -11.97
N VAL A 317 16.27 11.86 -11.42
CA VAL A 317 15.08 11.43 -12.16
C VAL A 317 14.05 12.56 -12.07
N VAL A 318 13.62 13.13 -13.20
CA VAL A 318 12.61 14.19 -13.17
C VAL A 318 11.23 13.57 -12.98
N ARG A 319 10.59 13.83 -11.84
CA ARG A 319 9.22 13.39 -11.58
C ARG A 319 8.26 14.32 -12.30
N ILE A 320 7.48 13.82 -13.26
CA ILE A 320 6.47 14.59 -14.00
C ILE A 320 5.08 14.46 -13.37
N LEU A 321 4.21 15.41 -13.70
CA LEU A 321 2.80 15.41 -13.31
C LEU A 321 1.95 14.62 -14.31
N THR A 322 1.14 13.70 -13.79
CA THR A 322 0.15 12.87 -14.50
C THR A 322 -1.26 13.23 -14.08
N ASP A 323 -2.27 12.78 -14.84
CA ASP A 323 -3.65 12.76 -14.35
C ASP A 323 -3.79 11.61 -13.33
N ASP A 324 -4.14 11.95 -12.10
CA ASP A 324 -4.42 11.01 -11.00
C ASP A 324 -5.86 11.14 -10.48
N SER A 325 -6.74 11.85 -11.20
CA SER A 325 -8.13 12.13 -10.80
C SER A 325 -8.99 10.89 -10.53
N LYS A 326 -8.57 9.71 -11.01
CA LYS A 326 -9.26 8.42 -10.93
C LYS A 326 -8.62 7.44 -9.92
N SER A 327 -7.81 7.97 -9.00
CA SER A 327 -7.12 7.21 -7.95
C SER A 327 -7.61 7.59 -6.56
N VAL A 328 -7.69 6.60 -5.66
CA VAL A 328 -8.17 6.77 -4.28
C VAL A 328 -7.38 7.85 -3.53
N CYS A 329 -6.04 7.83 -3.64
CA CYS A 329 -5.21 8.92 -3.09
C CYS A 329 -4.50 9.67 -4.22
N GLN A 330 -4.86 10.95 -4.38
CA GLN A 330 -4.25 11.89 -5.31
C GLN A 330 -2.96 12.48 -4.72
N LEU A 331 -1.91 12.57 -5.55
CA LEU A 331 -0.58 13.06 -5.21
C LEU A 331 -0.15 14.27 -6.07
N GLY A 332 -0.77 14.47 -7.24
CA GLY A 332 -0.41 15.49 -8.23
C GLY A 332 -0.55 16.94 -7.75
N LEU A 333 -1.41 17.19 -6.76
CA LEU A 333 -1.51 18.49 -6.07
C LEU A 333 -0.20 18.87 -5.35
N LYS A 334 0.60 17.88 -4.95
CA LYS A 334 1.76 18.04 -4.05
C LYS A 334 3.11 17.74 -4.71
N PHE A 335 3.13 16.89 -5.75
CA PHE A 335 4.36 16.38 -6.36
C PHE A 335 4.23 16.20 -7.87
N GLY A 336 5.35 16.41 -8.57
CA GLY A 336 5.46 16.21 -10.01
C GLY A 336 5.46 17.52 -10.81
N ALA A 337 6.39 17.62 -11.75
CA ALA A 337 6.57 18.77 -12.61
C ALA A 337 5.56 18.75 -13.77
N PRO A 338 4.75 19.82 -13.98
CA PRO A 338 4.01 20.04 -15.22
C PRO A 338 4.95 19.99 -16.44
N LEU A 339 4.54 19.35 -17.54
CA LEU A 339 5.43 19.07 -18.69
C LEU A 339 6.05 20.33 -19.32
N ASP A 340 5.36 21.47 -19.30
CA ASP A 340 5.85 22.77 -19.76
C ASP A 340 6.99 23.33 -18.89
N SER A 341 7.06 22.91 -17.62
CA SER A 341 8.15 23.27 -16.69
C SER A 341 9.42 22.40 -16.87
N VAL A 342 9.29 21.20 -17.44
CA VAL A 342 10.40 20.23 -17.58
C VAL A 342 11.60 20.81 -18.36
N PRO A 343 11.46 21.51 -19.50
CA PRO A 343 12.59 22.13 -20.19
C PRO A 343 13.36 23.14 -19.31
N ARG A 344 12.65 23.92 -18.47
CA ARG A 344 13.27 24.87 -17.53
C ARG A 344 14.03 24.15 -16.41
N LEU A 345 13.50 23.04 -15.91
CA LEU A 345 14.16 22.18 -14.92
C LEU A 345 15.43 21.55 -15.50
N LEU A 346 15.35 20.97 -16.69
CA LEU A 346 16.48 20.36 -17.39
C LEU A 346 17.59 21.39 -17.70
N ALA A 347 17.23 22.58 -18.17
CA ALA A 347 18.17 23.68 -18.39
C ALA A 347 18.85 24.15 -17.09
N LYS A 348 18.09 24.21 -15.97
CA LYS A 348 18.66 24.53 -14.65
C LYS A 348 19.62 23.44 -14.15
N ALA A 349 19.33 22.17 -14.42
CA ALA A 349 20.23 21.06 -14.11
C ALA A 349 21.52 21.10 -14.96
N ARG A 350 21.43 21.44 -16.27
CA ARG A 350 22.60 21.66 -17.13
C ARG A 350 23.47 22.81 -16.63
N ALA A 351 22.85 23.93 -16.27
CA ALA A 351 23.55 25.10 -15.73
C ALA A 351 24.17 24.87 -14.33
N LEU A 352 23.74 23.81 -13.63
CA LEU A 352 24.34 23.34 -12.38
C LEU A 352 25.34 22.19 -12.58
N ASP A 353 25.55 21.70 -13.81
CA ASP A 353 26.38 20.52 -14.07
C ASP A 353 25.90 19.30 -13.24
N LEU A 354 24.64 18.91 -13.45
CA LEU A 354 24.01 17.77 -12.80
C LEU A 354 23.59 16.70 -13.83
N ASP A 355 23.67 15.43 -13.44
CA ASP A 355 23.38 14.28 -14.30
C ASP A 355 21.91 13.82 -14.13
N VAL A 356 21.05 14.22 -15.08
CA VAL A 356 19.65 13.77 -15.17
C VAL A 356 19.59 12.56 -16.09
N VAL A 357 19.17 11.42 -15.54
CA VAL A 357 19.27 10.10 -16.19
C VAL A 357 17.92 9.54 -16.65
N GLY A 358 16.80 10.18 -16.31
CA GLY A 358 15.48 9.61 -16.55
C GLY A 358 14.29 10.45 -16.10
N VAL A 359 13.11 9.87 -16.30
CA VAL A 359 11.81 10.44 -15.95
C VAL A 359 11.08 9.46 -15.02
N SER A 360 10.38 9.98 -14.01
CA SER A 360 9.42 9.22 -13.21
C SER A 360 8.02 9.83 -13.21
N PHE A 361 7.01 9.04 -12.90
CA PHE A 361 5.65 9.51 -12.61
C PHE A 361 5.01 8.67 -11.50
N HIS A 362 3.79 8.99 -11.08
CA HIS A 362 2.99 8.12 -10.21
C HIS A 362 1.51 8.52 -10.33
N VAL A 363 0.66 7.62 -10.82
CA VAL A 363 -0.76 7.90 -11.16
C VAL A 363 -1.70 7.97 -9.94
N GLY A 364 -1.20 8.32 -8.76
CA GLY A 364 -1.93 8.16 -7.48
C GLY A 364 -1.96 6.72 -6.96
N SER A 365 -2.50 6.50 -5.75
CA SER A 365 -2.63 5.19 -5.10
C SER A 365 -4.05 4.64 -5.28
N GLY A 366 -4.17 3.34 -5.59
CA GLY A 366 -5.46 2.73 -5.90
C GLY A 366 -6.05 3.26 -7.20
N CYS A 367 -5.30 3.18 -8.30
CA CYS A 367 -5.74 3.66 -9.61
C CYS A 367 -6.64 2.61 -10.28
N TYR A 368 -7.89 2.98 -10.58
CA TYR A 368 -8.84 2.05 -11.21
C TYR A 368 -8.78 2.10 -12.76
N ASP A 369 -8.28 3.18 -13.35
CA ASP A 369 -8.20 3.35 -14.80
C ASP A 369 -6.81 3.03 -15.35
N ALA A 370 -6.68 1.87 -16.01
CA ALA A 370 -5.47 1.46 -16.70
C ALA A 370 -5.03 2.47 -17.79
N GLY A 371 -5.95 3.24 -18.37
CA GLY A 371 -5.64 4.27 -19.36
C GLY A 371 -4.79 5.44 -18.81
N ALA A 372 -4.82 5.68 -17.50
CA ALA A 372 -3.97 6.69 -16.86
C ALA A 372 -2.47 6.33 -16.98
N PHE A 373 -2.12 5.04 -16.98
CA PHE A 373 -0.75 4.58 -17.21
C PHE A 373 -0.30 4.83 -18.66
N ALA A 374 -1.17 4.64 -19.66
CA ALA A 374 -0.84 4.91 -21.06
C ALA A 374 -0.61 6.42 -21.33
N ASP A 375 -1.46 7.29 -20.76
CA ASP A 375 -1.23 8.75 -20.81
C ASP A 375 0.08 9.13 -20.09
N ALA A 376 0.35 8.55 -18.92
CA ALA A 376 1.59 8.78 -18.18
C ALA A 376 2.85 8.37 -18.99
N ILE A 377 2.81 7.22 -19.68
CA ILE A 377 3.88 6.76 -20.58
C ILE A 377 4.05 7.73 -21.78
N SER A 378 2.96 8.20 -22.39
CA SER A 378 3.01 9.21 -23.47
C SER A 378 3.62 10.54 -23.00
N ARG A 379 3.28 10.98 -21.79
CA ARG A 379 3.91 12.15 -21.14
C ARG A 379 5.39 11.92 -20.85
N ALA A 380 5.76 10.72 -20.41
CA ALA A 380 7.16 10.35 -20.17
C ALA A 380 7.97 10.36 -21.47
N ARG A 381 7.44 9.85 -22.59
CA ARG A 381 8.08 9.93 -23.92
C ARG A 381 8.41 11.38 -24.29
N ARG A 382 7.43 12.28 -24.17
CA ARG A 382 7.61 13.72 -24.44
C ARG A 382 8.68 14.35 -23.54
N ALA A 383 8.78 13.94 -22.27
CA ALA A 383 9.83 14.39 -21.35
C ALA A 383 11.21 13.79 -21.69
N PHE A 384 11.28 12.58 -22.24
CA PHE A 384 12.51 12.00 -22.81
C PHE A 384 13.00 12.79 -24.03
N ASP A 385 12.10 13.19 -24.93
CA ASP A 385 12.46 13.98 -26.11
C ASP A 385 12.98 15.37 -25.71
N MET A 386 12.34 16.04 -24.73
CA MET A 386 12.87 17.26 -24.08
C MET A 386 14.23 17.04 -23.41
N GLY A 387 14.47 15.83 -22.87
CA GLY A 387 15.76 15.40 -22.33
C GLY A 387 16.86 15.40 -23.40
N ALA A 388 16.56 14.84 -24.57
CA ALA A 388 17.46 14.82 -25.73
C ALA A 388 17.73 16.24 -26.28
N GLU A 389 16.70 17.09 -26.39
CA GLU A 389 16.86 18.51 -26.77
C GLU A 389 17.75 19.29 -25.79
N ALA A 390 17.64 19.01 -24.48
CA ALA A 390 18.52 19.55 -23.44
C ALA A 390 19.92 18.89 -23.39
N GLY A 391 20.20 17.93 -24.27
CA GLY A 391 21.49 17.26 -24.44
C GLY A 391 21.78 16.17 -23.41
N TYR A 392 20.77 15.59 -22.77
CA TYR A 392 20.89 14.38 -21.95
C TYR A 392 20.62 13.12 -22.77
N GLU A 393 21.18 12.00 -22.34
CA GLU A 393 20.81 10.66 -22.84
C GLU A 393 20.18 9.89 -21.67
N PHE A 394 18.85 9.91 -21.57
CA PHE A 394 18.16 9.19 -20.51
C PHE A 394 18.27 7.67 -20.70
N SER A 395 18.48 6.98 -19.58
CA SER A 395 18.63 5.53 -19.47
C SER A 395 17.78 4.92 -18.35
N LEU A 396 16.82 5.67 -17.80
CA LEU A 396 15.86 5.20 -16.82
C LEU A 396 14.46 5.74 -17.10
N LEU A 397 13.47 4.85 -17.15
CA LEU A 397 12.06 5.17 -17.02
C LEU A 397 11.56 4.56 -15.71
N ASP A 398 10.84 5.34 -14.93
CA ASP A 398 10.23 4.90 -13.68
C ASP A 398 8.72 5.14 -13.77
N VAL A 399 7.95 4.06 -13.76
CA VAL A 399 6.49 4.10 -13.94
C VAL A 399 5.73 4.19 -12.62
N GLY A 400 6.44 4.38 -11.50
CA GLY A 400 5.85 4.70 -10.20
C GLY A 400 5.00 3.61 -9.60
N GLY A 401 4.17 4.00 -8.63
CA GLY A 401 3.19 3.14 -7.97
C GLY A 401 1.76 3.38 -8.48
N GLY A 402 0.81 2.70 -7.82
CA GLY A 402 -0.63 2.83 -8.06
C GLY A 402 -1.38 1.50 -8.13
N TYR A 403 -0.65 0.42 -8.42
CA TYR A 403 -1.14 -0.96 -8.54
C TYR A 403 -1.86 -1.45 -7.27
N ALA A 404 -3.07 -1.98 -7.44
CA ALA A 404 -3.80 -2.81 -6.48
C ALA A 404 -3.76 -4.28 -6.91
N HIS A 405 -4.32 -5.20 -6.11
CA HIS A 405 -4.36 -6.63 -6.48
C HIS A 405 -5.34 -6.92 -7.62
N ASP A 406 -6.49 -6.26 -7.63
CA ASP A 406 -7.69 -6.75 -8.32
C ASP A 406 -7.69 -6.42 -9.82
N ASN A 407 -7.11 -5.28 -10.19
CA ASN A 407 -7.00 -4.81 -11.58
C ASN A 407 -5.57 -4.88 -12.15
N PHE A 408 -4.63 -5.53 -11.45
CA PHE A 408 -3.22 -5.53 -11.84
C PHE A 408 -2.98 -6.02 -13.27
N ASP A 409 -3.58 -7.13 -13.68
CA ASP A 409 -3.28 -7.73 -15.00
C ASP A 409 -3.84 -6.86 -16.15
N GLN A 410 -4.92 -6.10 -15.90
CA GLN A 410 -5.46 -5.10 -16.83
C GLN A 410 -4.52 -3.89 -16.95
N ILE A 411 -4.03 -3.38 -15.81
CA ILE A 411 -3.01 -2.31 -15.79
C ILE A 411 -1.75 -2.78 -16.51
N ALA A 412 -1.27 -4.00 -16.23
CA ALA A 412 -0.04 -4.54 -16.77
C ALA A 412 -0.11 -4.72 -18.30
N GLY A 413 -1.25 -5.15 -18.85
CA GLY A 413 -1.47 -5.21 -20.29
C GLY A 413 -1.33 -3.84 -20.95
N VAL A 414 -2.11 -2.85 -20.49
CA VAL A 414 -2.10 -1.48 -21.07
C VAL A 414 -0.75 -0.79 -20.90
N LEU A 415 -0.11 -0.95 -19.73
CA LEU A 415 1.21 -0.43 -19.42
C LEU A 415 2.30 -1.09 -20.30
N GLY A 416 2.23 -2.40 -20.49
CA GLY A 416 3.15 -3.16 -21.35
C GLY A 416 3.04 -2.75 -22.81
N GLU A 417 1.83 -2.68 -23.37
CA GLU A 417 1.59 -2.22 -24.74
C GLU A 417 2.09 -0.78 -24.97
N ALA A 418 1.83 0.14 -24.02
CA ALA A 418 2.32 1.51 -24.10
C ALA A 418 3.85 1.60 -23.99
N ILE A 419 4.49 0.77 -23.16
CA ILE A 419 5.95 0.67 -23.01
C ILE A 419 6.59 0.11 -24.31
N ASP A 420 5.96 -0.87 -24.95
CA ASP A 420 6.46 -1.46 -26.20
C ASP A 420 6.27 -0.52 -27.41
N GLU A 421 5.20 0.28 -27.45
CA GLU A 421 4.98 1.30 -28.49
C GLU A 421 5.93 2.51 -28.34
N GLN A 422 5.98 3.11 -27.13
CA GLN A 422 6.65 4.40 -26.92
C GLN A 422 8.14 4.24 -26.58
N PHE A 423 8.54 3.11 -26.01
CA PHE A 423 9.91 2.78 -25.61
C PHE A 423 10.38 1.41 -26.17
N PRO A 424 10.34 1.19 -27.50
CA PRO A 424 10.67 -0.10 -28.11
C PRO A 424 12.15 -0.48 -27.94
N ASP A 425 12.43 -1.78 -27.78
CA ASP A 425 13.81 -2.29 -27.62
C ASP A 425 14.72 -2.02 -28.82
N SER A 426 14.17 -1.67 -30.00
CA SER A 426 14.94 -1.23 -31.17
C SER A 426 15.54 0.18 -31.01
N GLU A 427 14.89 1.08 -30.26
CA GLU A 427 15.40 2.43 -29.97
C GLU A 427 16.11 2.48 -28.59
N PHE A 428 15.62 1.72 -27.62
CA PHE A 428 16.00 1.83 -26.20
C PHE A 428 16.71 0.61 -25.61
N GLY A 429 16.61 -0.56 -26.25
CA GLY A 429 17.12 -1.83 -25.72
C GLY A 429 18.64 -1.98 -25.84
N PRO A 430 19.22 -3.05 -25.24
CA PRO A 430 20.66 -3.30 -25.22
C PRO A 430 21.28 -3.64 -26.59
N SER A 431 20.46 -3.87 -27.60
CA SER A 431 20.89 -4.07 -28.99
C SER A 431 21.23 -2.76 -29.72
N ASN A 432 20.75 -1.59 -29.24
CA ASN A 432 21.01 -0.31 -29.88
C ASN A 432 22.39 0.26 -29.50
N ALA A 433 23.42 -0.13 -30.27
CA ALA A 433 24.80 0.34 -30.12
C ALA A 433 25.01 1.86 -30.34
N ALA A 434 23.98 2.62 -30.72
CA ALA A 434 24.06 4.09 -30.76
C ALA A 434 23.87 4.75 -29.38
N ARG A 435 23.30 4.04 -28.39
CA ARG A 435 23.20 4.52 -27.01
C ARG A 435 24.47 4.17 -26.22
N ARG A 436 24.82 5.02 -25.25
CA ARG A 436 25.81 4.71 -24.21
C ARG A 436 25.25 3.75 -23.17
N ARG A 437 23.93 3.76 -22.96
CA ARG A 437 23.23 2.90 -22.00
C ARG A 437 21.88 2.45 -22.54
N PRO A 438 21.48 1.17 -22.37
CA PRO A 438 20.10 0.76 -22.55
C PRO A 438 19.19 1.47 -21.55
N LEU A 439 17.90 1.56 -21.89
CA LEU A 439 16.86 1.96 -20.96
C LEU A 439 16.65 0.85 -19.92
N ASN A 440 16.80 1.18 -18.65
CA ASN A 440 16.21 0.40 -17.57
C ASN A 440 14.78 0.92 -17.33
N ILE A 441 13.83 0.01 -17.08
CA ILE A 441 12.46 0.40 -16.66
C ILE A 441 12.21 -0.15 -15.26
N ILE A 442 11.77 0.72 -14.36
CA ILE A 442 11.45 0.39 -12.96
C ILE A 442 10.04 0.84 -12.60
N ALA A 443 9.52 0.38 -11.46
CA ALA A 443 8.27 0.83 -10.87
C ALA A 443 8.36 0.86 -9.34
N GLU A 444 7.42 1.55 -8.67
CA GLU A 444 7.34 1.71 -7.21
C GLU A 444 6.11 0.99 -6.57
N PRO A 445 5.89 -0.33 -6.79
CA PRO A 445 4.76 -1.04 -6.19
C PRO A 445 4.89 -1.15 -4.66
N GLY A 446 3.98 -0.47 -3.94
CA GLY A 446 3.72 -0.66 -2.51
C GLY A 446 2.60 -1.66 -2.26
N ARG A 447 1.36 -1.15 -2.15
CA ARG A 447 0.12 -1.89 -1.79
C ARG A 447 0.04 -3.29 -2.42
N TYR A 448 0.24 -3.36 -3.74
CA TYR A 448 0.24 -4.59 -4.53
C TYR A 448 0.94 -5.79 -3.86
N TYR A 449 2.11 -5.58 -3.26
CA TYR A 449 2.90 -6.67 -2.68
C TYR A 449 2.40 -7.18 -1.34
N VAL A 450 1.69 -6.34 -0.57
CA VAL A 450 1.49 -6.56 0.87
C VAL A 450 0.03 -6.55 1.30
N GLN A 451 -0.88 -5.90 0.57
CA GLN A 451 -2.29 -5.71 0.97
C GLN A 451 -2.94 -7.02 1.42
N ARG A 452 -3.01 -8.02 0.54
CA ARG A 452 -3.60 -9.34 0.82
C ARG A 452 -2.79 -10.21 1.77
N ALA A 453 -1.52 -9.85 2.03
CA ALA A 453 -0.61 -10.69 2.81
C ALA A 453 -0.87 -10.61 4.32
N PHE A 454 -1.57 -9.59 4.82
CA PHE A 454 -1.84 -9.42 6.25
C PHE A 454 -3.35 -9.44 6.52
N VAL A 455 -3.75 -10.23 7.52
CA VAL A 455 -5.12 -10.34 8.02
C VAL A 455 -5.10 -10.00 9.51
N LEU A 456 -5.95 -9.06 9.92
CA LEU A 456 -6.04 -8.56 11.31
C LEU A 456 -7.20 -9.24 12.04
N ALA A 457 -6.96 -9.77 13.23
CA ALA A 457 -7.98 -10.22 14.17
C ALA A 457 -8.10 -9.26 15.36
N THR A 458 -9.33 -8.96 15.77
CA THR A 458 -9.65 -8.05 16.88
C THR A 458 -10.66 -8.68 17.83
N ASN A 459 -10.59 -8.37 19.12
CA ASN A 459 -11.53 -8.83 20.13
C ASN A 459 -12.58 -7.75 20.46
N ILE A 460 -13.84 -8.16 20.62
CA ILE A 460 -14.95 -7.31 21.06
C ILE A 460 -14.87 -7.12 22.58
N ILE A 461 -14.29 -6.00 23.00
CA ILE A 461 -14.10 -5.64 24.41
C ILE A 461 -15.32 -5.00 25.07
N ALA A 462 -16.27 -4.46 24.30
CA ALA A 462 -17.57 -4.03 24.83
C ALA A 462 -18.69 -4.08 23.78
N ARG A 463 -19.93 -4.27 24.25
CA ARG A 463 -21.18 -4.16 23.49
C ARG A 463 -22.09 -3.16 24.20
N ARG A 464 -22.72 -2.24 23.46
CA ARG A 464 -23.76 -1.33 23.96
C ARG A 464 -25.01 -1.45 23.10
N ASP A 465 -26.17 -1.26 23.70
CA ASP A 465 -27.40 -1.00 22.93
C ASP A 465 -27.21 0.31 22.14
N GLY A 466 -27.54 0.28 20.85
CA GLY A 466 -27.47 1.44 19.96
C GLY A 466 -28.84 2.10 19.75
N ARG A 467 -29.91 1.44 20.18
CA ARG A 467 -31.24 2.04 20.27
C ARG A 467 -31.20 3.16 21.31
N ARG A 468 -31.68 4.34 20.92
CA ARG A 468 -31.81 5.48 21.83
C ARG A 468 -33.00 5.26 22.77
N SER A 469 -33.20 6.16 23.74
CA SER A 469 -34.48 6.20 24.44
C SER A 469 -35.58 6.73 23.49
N ALA A 470 -36.84 6.37 23.72
CA ALA A 470 -37.95 6.95 22.94
C ALA A 470 -38.00 8.49 23.07
N GLU A 471 -37.55 9.03 24.21
CA GLU A 471 -37.43 10.48 24.46
C GLU A 471 -36.35 11.12 23.55
N GLU A 472 -35.24 10.41 23.28
CA GLU A 472 -34.15 10.84 22.39
C GLU A 472 -34.46 10.63 20.88
N GLU A 473 -35.45 9.78 20.55
CA GLU A 473 -35.97 9.60 19.19
C GLU A 473 -37.04 10.69 18.88
N GLU A 474 -37.92 10.99 19.83
CA GLU A 474 -38.90 12.10 19.73
C GLU A 474 -38.21 13.49 19.59
N GLU A 475 -37.06 13.72 20.24
CA GLU A 475 -36.29 14.97 20.07
C GLU A 475 -35.63 15.09 18.68
N GLU A 476 -35.18 13.98 18.06
CA GLU A 476 -34.56 14.00 16.72
C GLU A 476 -35.62 14.16 15.62
N GLU A 477 -36.75 13.43 15.69
CA GLU A 477 -37.88 13.63 14.78
C GLU A 477 -38.45 15.05 14.87
N GLY A 478 -38.46 15.65 16.07
CA GLY A 478 -38.87 17.04 16.28
C GLY A 478 -37.95 18.05 15.61
N MET A 479 -36.62 17.84 15.66
CA MET A 479 -35.66 18.71 14.97
C MET A 479 -35.72 18.56 13.45
N GLU A 480 -35.90 17.34 12.92
CA GLU A 480 -36.03 17.15 11.48
C GLU A 480 -37.30 17.84 10.94
N GLN A 481 -38.44 17.70 11.63
CA GLN A 481 -39.70 18.36 11.27
C GLN A 481 -39.63 19.89 11.30
N GLU A 482 -38.91 20.52 12.24
CA GLU A 482 -38.72 21.98 12.24
C GLU A 482 -37.92 22.51 11.02
N THR A 483 -37.21 21.65 10.26
CA THR A 483 -36.42 22.09 9.09
C THR A 483 -37.17 22.08 7.76
N ASP A 484 -38.24 21.29 7.60
CA ASP A 484 -38.96 21.13 6.32
C ASP A 484 -40.09 22.15 6.10
N GLU A 485 -40.59 22.85 7.14
CA GLU A 485 -41.72 23.81 7.03
C GLU A 485 -41.40 25.14 6.27
N GLN A 486 -40.24 25.28 5.59
CA GLN A 486 -39.83 26.55 4.96
C GLN A 486 -39.44 26.50 3.47
N VAL A 487 -40.02 25.60 2.67
CA VAL A 487 -39.93 25.68 1.18
C VAL A 487 -41.27 25.41 0.47
N GLU A 488 -42.12 26.43 0.34
CA GLU A 488 -43.19 26.48 -0.68
C GLU A 488 -42.98 27.66 -1.64
N ASP A 489 -42.61 27.39 -2.90
CA ASP A 489 -43.31 27.94 -4.09
C ASP A 489 -42.95 27.16 -5.38
N ALA A 490 -43.78 27.31 -6.42
CA ALA A 490 -43.88 26.47 -7.62
C ALA A 490 -42.88 26.85 -8.78
N PRO A 491 -42.81 26.15 -9.95
CA PRO A 491 -43.73 25.11 -10.45
C PRO A 491 -43.14 23.88 -11.21
N MET A 492 -44.05 22.94 -11.49
CA MET A 492 -43.92 21.68 -12.27
C MET A 492 -43.25 21.79 -13.65
N GLY A 493 -42.47 20.77 -14.04
CA GLY A 493 -42.14 20.50 -15.45
C GLY A 493 -41.18 19.33 -15.71
N GLY A 494 -41.58 18.39 -16.56
CA GLY A 494 -40.73 17.29 -17.08
C GLY A 494 -41.08 15.90 -16.52
N ALA A 495 -41.06 14.89 -17.38
CA ALA A 495 -41.38 13.50 -17.03
C ALA A 495 -40.37 12.54 -17.65
N GLY A 496 -40.19 11.36 -17.02
CA GLY A 496 -39.56 10.19 -17.66
C GLY A 496 -38.20 9.77 -17.11
N ALA A 497 -38.21 9.16 -15.92
CA ALA A 497 -37.18 8.20 -15.50
C ALA A 497 -37.84 7.18 -14.55
N GLU A 498 -37.98 5.93 -14.98
CA GLU A 498 -38.36 4.82 -14.10
C GLU A 498 -37.09 4.37 -13.37
N ALA A 499 -36.86 4.91 -12.17
CA ALA A 499 -35.82 4.45 -11.27
C ALA A 499 -36.37 3.32 -10.38
N GLU A 500 -35.56 2.29 -10.15
CA GLU A 500 -35.95 1.14 -9.34
C GLU A 500 -36.12 1.57 -7.88
N ALA A 501 -37.28 1.26 -7.30
CA ALA A 501 -37.62 1.67 -5.94
C ALA A 501 -36.98 0.73 -4.91
N GLU A 502 -35.67 0.90 -4.68
CA GLU A 502 -35.02 0.35 -3.49
C GLU A 502 -35.71 0.92 -2.24
N ALA A 503 -36.25 0.04 -1.41
CA ALA A 503 -36.93 0.44 -0.18
C ALA A 503 -35.87 0.93 0.82
N LYS A 504 -35.83 2.25 1.08
CA LYS A 504 -35.05 2.82 2.18
C LYS A 504 -35.56 2.27 3.52
N THR A 505 -34.87 1.28 4.06
CA THR A 505 -34.86 1.01 5.50
C THR A 505 -34.06 2.11 6.19
N ASP A 506 -34.59 2.64 7.29
CA ASP A 506 -33.83 3.54 8.17
C ASP A 506 -32.89 2.70 9.04
N ASP A 507 -31.79 2.23 8.45
CA ASP A 507 -30.81 1.37 9.13
C ASP A 507 -29.85 2.17 10.03
N LYS A 508 -30.42 2.92 10.99
CA LYS A 508 -29.69 3.41 12.16
C LYS A 508 -29.13 2.21 12.95
N PRO A 509 -27.87 2.22 13.41
CA PRO A 509 -27.23 1.06 14.02
C PRO A 509 -27.81 0.73 15.40
N LYS A 510 -28.46 -0.44 15.53
CA LYS A 510 -29.18 -0.89 16.74
C LYS A 510 -28.26 -1.39 17.86
N VAL A 511 -26.99 -1.65 17.57
CA VAL A 511 -25.96 -2.09 18.52
C VAL A 511 -24.63 -1.40 18.21
N MET A 512 -23.86 -1.07 19.25
CA MET A 512 -22.47 -0.61 19.12
C MET A 512 -21.52 -1.70 19.64
N TYR A 513 -20.56 -2.12 18.83
CA TYR A 513 -19.46 -3.00 19.22
C TYR A 513 -18.17 -2.18 19.33
N TYR A 514 -17.43 -2.36 20.42
CA TYR A 514 -16.12 -1.75 20.65
C TYR A 514 -15.08 -2.86 20.63
N GLN A 515 -14.03 -2.68 19.85
CA GLN A 515 -12.95 -3.65 19.67
C GLN A 515 -11.59 -3.08 20.07
N ASN A 516 -10.60 -3.95 20.29
CA ASN A 516 -9.28 -3.57 20.82
C ASN A 516 -8.25 -3.06 19.79
N ASP A 517 -8.68 -2.68 18.58
CA ASP A 517 -7.88 -1.95 17.57
C ASP A 517 -8.78 -0.94 16.83
N GLY A 518 -8.23 0.19 16.40
CA GLY A 518 -8.98 1.38 15.97
C GLY A 518 -8.23 2.30 15.01
N VAL A 519 -8.80 3.46 14.72
CA VAL A 519 -8.33 4.41 13.69
C VAL A 519 -6.97 5.04 14.05
N TYR A 520 -6.59 5.01 15.33
CA TYR A 520 -5.28 5.45 15.80
C TYR A 520 -4.19 4.39 15.69
N ALA A 521 -4.56 3.13 15.44
CA ALA A 521 -3.67 1.99 15.29
C ALA A 521 -3.81 1.41 13.87
N SER A 522 -4.32 0.19 13.68
CA SER A 522 -4.31 -0.47 12.37
C SER A 522 -5.29 0.13 11.37
N PHE A 523 -6.39 0.74 11.82
CA PHE A 523 -7.44 1.28 10.96
C PHE A 523 -7.21 2.75 10.53
N ASN A 524 -6.00 3.29 10.75
CA ASN A 524 -5.63 4.63 10.26
C ASN A 524 -5.74 4.75 8.72
N CYS A 525 -5.70 3.61 8.01
CA CYS A 525 -5.97 3.50 6.57
C CYS A 525 -7.36 4.04 6.17
N ILE A 526 -8.36 4.02 7.05
CA ILE A 526 -9.68 4.64 6.79
C ILE A 526 -9.53 6.16 6.61
N LEU A 527 -8.71 6.79 7.45
CA LEU A 527 -8.50 8.25 7.47
C LEU A 527 -7.49 8.72 6.42
N PHE A 528 -6.36 8.01 6.26
CA PHE A 528 -5.23 8.48 5.45
C PHE A 528 -5.10 7.82 4.07
N ASP A 529 -5.77 6.69 3.84
CA ASP A 529 -5.68 5.88 2.61
C ASP A 529 -7.07 5.59 2.01
N HIS A 530 -8.13 6.12 2.66
CA HIS A 530 -9.55 5.96 2.32
C HIS A 530 -10.00 4.49 2.14
N ALA A 531 -9.40 3.59 2.92
CA ALA A 531 -9.68 2.16 2.86
C ALA A 531 -11.08 1.83 3.41
N VAL A 532 -11.91 1.16 2.62
CA VAL A 532 -13.21 0.64 3.05
C VAL A 532 -13.02 -0.74 3.67
N VAL A 533 -13.04 -0.83 5.00
CA VAL A 533 -12.93 -2.11 5.71
C VAL A 533 -14.28 -2.81 5.89
N HIS A 534 -14.24 -4.14 5.98
CA HIS A 534 -15.42 -5.00 6.12
C HIS A 534 -15.20 -6.02 7.25
N PRO A 535 -15.89 -5.89 8.41
CA PRO A 535 -15.76 -6.87 9.49
C PRO A 535 -16.34 -8.22 9.08
N ARG A 536 -15.62 -9.29 9.39
CA ARG A 536 -16.10 -10.68 9.32
C ARG A 536 -16.07 -11.29 10.72
N VAL A 537 -16.99 -12.19 11.01
CA VAL A 537 -17.05 -12.91 12.29
C VAL A 537 -15.93 -13.95 12.31
N LEU A 538 -15.09 -13.93 13.36
CA LEU A 538 -14.05 -14.93 13.59
C LEU A 538 -14.52 -15.99 14.60
N THR A 539 -15.08 -15.53 15.72
CA THR A 539 -15.83 -16.38 16.67
C THR A 539 -17.25 -15.85 16.86
N LEU A 540 -18.17 -16.77 17.17
CA LEU A 540 -19.52 -16.47 17.63
C LEU A 540 -19.78 -17.29 18.90
N GLN A 541 -20.16 -16.62 19.98
CA GLN A 541 -20.33 -17.23 21.30
C GLN A 541 -19.12 -18.07 21.72
N ARG A 542 -17.91 -17.51 21.48
CA ARG A 542 -16.59 -18.11 21.74
C ARG A 542 -16.26 -19.35 20.91
N GLN A 543 -17.08 -19.72 19.93
CA GLN A 543 -16.80 -20.81 18.98
C GLN A 543 -16.24 -20.25 17.67
N PHE A 544 -15.16 -20.83 17.16
CA PHE A 544 -14.56 -20.43 15.88
C PHE A 544 -15.48 -20.82 14.70
N VAL A 545 -16.03 -19.82 14.00
CA VAL A 545 -16.97 -20.00 12.88
C VAL A 545 -16.43 -19.54 11.53
N TYR A 546 -15.25 -18.91 11.49
CA TYR A 546 -14.72 -18.33 10.25
C TYR A 546 -14.48 -19.34 9.13
N ASP A 547 -15.03 -19.02 7.96
CA ASP A 547 -14.71 -19.60 6.67
C ASP A 547 -14.37 -18.44 5.72
N GLU A 548 -13.18 -18.49 5.12
CA GLU A 548 -12.67 -17.48 4.20
C GLU A 548 -13.49 -17.40 2.89
N SER A 549 -14.08 -18.52 2.46
CA SER A 549 -14.75 -18.68 1.17
C SER A 549 -16.12 -18.00 1.04
N LEU A 550 -16.76 -17.68 2.18
CA LEU A 550 -18.09 -17.08 2.21
C LEU A 550 -18.00 -15.54 2.18
N PRO A 551 -18.89 -14.84 1.45
CA PRO A 551 -18.90 -13.38 1.42
C PRO A 551 -19.25 -12.80 2.79
N ALA A 552 -18.73 -11.62 3.09
CA ALA A 552 -19.07 -10.88 4.30
C ALA A 552 -20.45 -10.20 4.16
N PRO A 553 -21.28 -10.11 5.22
CA PRO A 553 -21.07 -10.59 6.60
C PRO A 553 -21.85 -11.88 6.93
N GLY A 554 -21.63 -12.44 8.13
CA GLY A 554 -22.60 -13.30 8.82
C GLY A 554 -22.29 -14.79 9.00
N VAL A 555 -21.26 -15.31 8.32
CA VAL A 555 -20.78 -16.72 8.35
C VAL A 555 -21.08 -17.47 9.67
N PRO A 556 -21.85 -18.57 9.67
CA PRO A 556 -21.79 -19.66 8.68
C PRO A 556 -23.14 -20.12 8.06
N SER A 557 -23.08 -20.94 7.00
CA SER A 557 -24.28 -21.57 6.38
C SER A 557 -24.92 -22.68 7.23
N ALA A 558 -24.21 -23.21 8.22
CA ALA A 558 -24.70 -24.08 9.29
C ALA A 558 -23.61 -24.18 10.37
N LEU A 559 -23.99 -24.24 11.65
CA LEU A 559 -23.04 -24.44 12.74
C LEU A 559 -22.63 -25.93 12.89
N PRO A 560 -21.36 -26.23 13.19
CA PRO A 560 -20.93 -27.58 13.56
C PRO A 560 -21.42 -27.93 14.96
N CYS A 561 -22.51 -28.71 15.03
CA CYS A 561 -23.27 -29.05 16.24
C CYS A 561 -24.06 -27.90 16.88
N PRO A 562 -25.13 -28.20 17.66
CA PRO A 562 -25.90 -27.18 18.37
C PRO A 562 -25.07 -26.56 19.49
N LEU A 563 -25.25 -25.26 19.67
CA LEU A 563 -24.67 -24.49 20.78
C LEU A 563 -25.06 -25.12 22.14
N PRO A 564 -24.16 -25.12 23.14
CA PRO A 564 -24.55 -25.50 24.49
C PRO A 564 -25.66 -24.55 24.99
N PRO A 565 -26.67 -25.05 25.73
CA PRO A 565 -27.72 -24.18 26.25
C PRO A 565 -27.12 -23.11 27.17
N PRO A 566 -27.67 -21.88 27.17
CA PRO A 566 -27.17 -20.80 28.01
C PRO A 566 -27.22 -21.18 29.50
N PRO A 567 -26.30 -20.67 30.34
CA PRO A 567 -26.26 -21.02 31.76
C PRO A 567 -27.58 -20.68 32.45
N ASP A 568 -28.08 -21.65 33.21
CA ASP A 568 -29.46 -21.81 33.67
C ASP A 568 -30.04 -20.55 34.34
N LYS A 569 -30.77 -19.74 33.56
CA LYS A 569 -31.59 -18.63 34.03
C LYS A 569 -33.04 -19.09 34.04
N GLY A 570 -33.54 -19.37 35.25
CA GLY A 570 -34.80 -20.07 35.46
C GLY A 570 -36.03 -19.42 34.82
N ASP A 571 -36.92 -20.29 34.37
CA ASP A 571 -38.26 -20.09 33.80
C ASP A 571 -38.86 -18.67 33.87
N ASP A 572 -38.74 -17.91 32.77
CA ASP A 572 -39.73 -16.87 32.42
C ASP A 572 -39.94 -16.85 30.89
N ALA A 573 -41.05 -17.44 30.43
CA ALA A 573 -41.30 -17.73 29.02
C ALA A 573 -42.19 -16.67 28.37
N GLY A 574 -41.58 -15.71 27.65
CA GLY A 574 -42.30 -14.57 27.07
C GLY A 574 -41.83 -14.03 25.71
N ALA A 575 -40.67 -14.44 25.21
CA ALA A 575 -40.17 -14.05 23.89
C ALA A 575 -39.68 -15.27 23.11
N ALA A 576 -39.88 -15.26 21.79
CA ALA A 576 -39.12 -16.15 20.92
C ALA A 576 -37.66 -15.71 20.98
N ALA A 577 -36.75 -16.62 21.35
CA ALA A 577 -35.33 -16.33 21.29
C ALA A 577 -34.96 -16.05 19.83
N ALA A 578 -34.47 -14.84 19.55
CA ALA A 578 -34.02 -14.46 18.22
C ALA A 578 -32.88 -15.40 17.77
N ASP A 579 -32.82 -15.68 16.47
CA ASP A 579 -31.78 -16.56 15.94
C ASP A 579 -30.41 -15.86 16.14
N PRO A 580 -29.44 -16.49 16.85
CA PRO A 580 -28.13 -15.87 17.05
C PRO A 580 -27.39 -15.58 15.75
N LEU A 581 -27.78 -16.20 14.62
CA LEU A 581 -27.27 -15.96 13.27
C LEU A 581 -28.00 -14.84 12.52
N GLU A 582 -29.17 -14.37 12.99
CA GLU A 582 -29.90 -13.28 12.35
C GLU A 582 -29.07 -11.99 12.42
N LEU A 583 -28.90 -11.32 11.27
CA LEU A 583 -28.10 -10.11 11.17
C LEU A 583 -28.88 -8.89 11.68
N GLN A 584 -28.18 -8.05 12.44
CA GLN A 584 -28.67 -6.75 12.92
C GLN A 584 -27.75 -5.61 12.42
N PRO A 585 -28.32 -4.44 12.05
CA PRO A 585 -27.52 -3.25 11.77
C PRO A 585 -26.82 -2.78 13.06
N CYS A 586 -25.52 -2.51 12.96
CA CYS A 586 -24.66 -2.18 14.08
C CYS A 586 -23.49 -1.29 13.64
N SER A 587 -22.84 -0.65 14.60
CA SER A 587 -21.63 0.15 14.41
C SER A 587 -20.44 -0.50 15.11
N VAL A 588 -19.22 -0.35 14.56
CA VAL A 588 -17.99 -0.92 15.09
C VAL A 588 -16.98 0.20 15.38
N TRP A 589 -16.47 0.22 16.61
CA TRP A 589 -15.67 1.29 17.18
C TRP A 589 -14.35 0.74 17.71
N GLY A 590 -13.30 1.57 17.68
CA GLY A 590 -12.03 1.26 18.31
C GLY A 590 -12.05 1.44 19.84
N PRO A 591 -10.89 1.24 20.48
CA PRO A 591 -10.75 1.23 21.94
C PRO A 591 -10.48 2.59 22.57
N THR A 592 -10.32 3.67 21.79
CA THR A 592 -9.88 4.96 22.33
C THR A 592 -11.03 5.81 22.86
N CYS A 593 -10.72 6.78 23.73
CA CYS A 593 -11.70 7.72 24.28
C CYS A 593 -12.05 8.88 23.31
N ASP A 594 -11.88 8.70 22.00
CA ASP A 594 -12.16 9.72 20.99
C ASP A 594 -13.35 9.33 20.11
N SER A 595 -14.26 10.26 19.87
CA SER A 595 -15.45 10.06 19.03
C SER A 595 -15.15 9.85 17.54
N ILE A 596 -13.92 10.11 17.06
CA ILE A 596 -13.54 9.78 15.68
C ILE A 596 -13.08 8.32 15.50
N ASP A 597 -12.97 7.54 16.58
CA ASP A 597 -12.52 6.14 16.55
C ASP A 597 -13.63 5.16 16.10
N CYS A 598 -14.31 5.50 15.01
CA CYS A 598 -15.29 4.65 14.34
C CYS A 598 -14.61 3.85 13.23
N VAL A 599 -14.60 2.52 13.34
CA VAL A 599 -14.05 1.60 12.33
C VAL A 599 -15.09 1.28 11.26
N LYS A 600 -16.38 1.29 11.62
CA LYS A 600 -17.49 1.14 10.67
C LYS A 600 -18.78 1.72 11.23
N GLU A 601 -19.30 2.78 10.61
CA GLU A 601 -20.55 3.45 11.01
C GLU A 601 -21.77 2.52 10.89
N LEU A 602 -21.84 1.75 9.79
CA LEU A 602 -22.88 0.73 9.58
C LEU A 602 -22.27 -0.57 9.03
N ALA A 603 -22.54 -1.65 9.75
CA ALA A 603 -22.30 -3.04 9.38
C ALA A 603 -23.53 -3.88 9.78
N TYR A 604 -23.71 -5.04 9.14
CA TYR A 604 -24.69 -6.03 9.57
C TYR A 604 -23.93 -7.21 10.17
N LEU A 605 -24.18 -7.54 11.43
CA LEU A 605 -23.48 -8.63 12.15
C LEU A 605 -24.49 -9.48 12.95
N PRO A 606 -24.19 -10.75 13.29
CA PRO A 606 -25.13 -11.63 13.97
C PRO A 606 -25.56 -11.11 15.37
N GLN A 607 -26.82 -11.37 15.73
CA GLN A 607 -27.37 -10.98 17.04
C GLN A 607 -26.65 -11.65 18.23
N GLY A 608 -26.13 -12.86 18.03
CA GLY A 608 -25.42 -13.66 19.02
C GLY A 608 -23.97 -13.25 19.30
N LEU A 609 -23.44 -12.16 18.72
CA LEU A 609 -22.08 -11.69 19.04
C LEU A 609 -21.99 -11.14 20.47
N GLU A 610 -21.09 -11.70 21.27
CA GLU A 610 -20.92 -11.37 22.69
C GLU A 610 -19.59 -10.65 22.97
N VAL A 611 -19.41 -10.13 24.19
CA VAL A 611 -18.12 -9.59 24.62
C VAL A 611 -17.14 -10.75 24.81
N GLY A 612 -15.94 -10.61 24.25
CA GLY A 612 -14.96 -11.69 24.12
C GLY A 612 -15.02 -12.45 22.80
N ASP A 613 -16.03 -12.23 21.94
CA ASP A 613 -15.97 -12.71 20.55
C ASP A 613 -14.97 -11.92 19.69
N TRP A 614 -14.55 -12.52 18.58
CA TRP A 614 -13.55 -11.96 17.69
C TRP A 614 -14.12 -11.60 16.31
N LEU A 615 -13.62 -10.50 15.76
CA LEU A 615 -13.79 -10.10 14.37
C LEU A 615 -12.47 -10.27 13.61
N VAL A 616 -12.55 -10.35 12.27
CA VAL A 616 -11.40 -10.47 11.38
C VAL A 616 -11.57 -9.63 10.13
N TYR A 617 -10.46 -9.04 9.69
CA TYR A 617 -10.36 -8.09 8.59
C TYR A 617 -9.26 -8.52 7.62
N SER A 618 -9.68 -8.92 6.41
CA SER A 618 -8.78 -9.26 5.31
C SER A 618 -8.15 -8.00 4.69
N ASP A 619 -7.09 -8.19 3.91
CA ASP A 619 -6.48 -7.17 3.03
C ASP A 619 -5.87 -5.94 3.77
N MET A 620 -5.52 -6.12 5.05
CA MET A 620 -5.03 -5.09 5.98
C MET A 620 -3.50 -4.87 5.94
N GLY A 621 -2.81 -5.22 4.85
CA GLY A 621 -1.33 -5.21 4.80
C GLY A 621 -0.66 -4.00 4.16
N GLY A 622 -1.40 -3.04 3.62
CA GLY A 622 -0.86 -1.81 3.04
C GLY A 622 -1.39 -0.56 3.73
N TYR A 623 -0.50 0.35 4.12
CA TYR A 623 -0.83 1.62 4.80
C TYR A 623 -1.57 1.49 6.15
N THR A 624 -1.37 0.37 6.85
CA THR A 624 -1.90 0.11 8.19
C THR A 624 -0.80 0.28 9.25
N LEU A 625 -0.02 -0.78 9.53
CA LEU A 625 1.04 -0.85 10.54
C LEU A 625 2.08 0.29 10.42
N CYS A 626 2.39 0.76 9.21
CA CYS A 626 3.39 1.80 8.98
C CYS A 626 3.03 3.19 9.56
N ALA A 627 1.75 3.42 9.88
CA ALA A 627 1.23 4.66 10.43
C ALA A 627 0.43 4.47 11.72
N ALA A 628 0.40 3.25 12.27
CA ALA A 628 -0.17 2.96 13.58
C ALA A 628 0.57 3.70 14.70
N SER A 629 -0.17 4.23 15.67
CA SER A 629 0.36 5.00 16.80
C SER A 629 0.09 4.31 18.14
N SER A 630 0.74 4.79 19.21
CA SER A 630 0.42 4.42 20.60
C SER A 630 -0.43 5.47 21.31
N PHE A 631 -1.44 6.02 20.62
CA PHE A 631 -2.40 6.94 21.24
C PHE A 631 -3.11 6.26 22.44
N ASN A 632 -3.41 7.05 23.47
CA ASN A 632 -3.85 6.57 24.79
C ASN A 632 -2.94 5.51 25.46
N GLY A 633 -1.70 5.32 24.98
CA GLY A 633 -0.77 4.32 25.50
C GLY A 633 -1.02 2.89 25.03
N LEU A 634 -1.95 2.69 24.07
CA LEU A 634 -2.25 1.38 23.51
C LEU A 634 -1.07 0.85 22.68
N ARG A 635 -0.84 -0.47 22.71
CA ARG A 635 0.22 -1.11 21.92
C ARG A 635 -0.30 -1.41 20.51
N PRO A 636 0.45 -1.11 19.44
CA PRO A 636 0.11 -1.59 18.09
C PRO A 636 0.03 -3.11 18.04
N SER A 637 -0.90 -3.63 17.24
CA SER A 637 -1.19 -5.06 17.10
C SER A 637 0.00 -5.87 16.62
N GLU A 638 0.29 -6.97 17.30
CA GLU A 638 1.49 -7.79 17.07
C GLU A 638 1.36 -8.63 15.78
N VAL A 639 2.46 -8.81 15.05
CA VAL A 639 2.48 -9.59 13.80
C VAL A 639 3.02 -11.01 14.04
N ARG A 640 2.24 -12.01 13.65
CA ARG A 640 2.61 -13.43 13.62
C ARG A 640 2.72 -13.89 12.17
N TYR A 641 3.81 -14.56 11.81
CA TYR A 641 4.13 -14.86 10.42
C TYR A 641 3.83 -16.31 10.06
N THR A 642 3.41 -16.56 8.82
CA THR A 642 3.33 -17.91 8.26
C THR A 642 3.96 -17.99 6.88
N PHE A 643 4.56 -19.14 6.57
CA PHE A 643 4.97 -19.50 5.22
C PHE A 643 3.76 -19.75 4.30
N GLY A 644 2.58 -20.04 4.86
CA GLY A 644 1.38 -20.43 4.12
C GLY A 644 1.00 -21.91 4.32
N GLY A 645 0.00 -22.37 3.57
CA GLY A 645 -0.43 -23.78 3.58
C GLY A 645 0.60 -24.75 2.98
N GLU A 646 0.54 -26.05 3.34
CA GLU A 646 1.51 -27.06 2.86
C GLU A 646 1.50 -27.23 1.32
N ASP A 647 0.32 -27.08 0.71
CA ASP A 647 0.09 -27.07 -0.74
C ASP A 647 0.01 -25.65 -1.34
N GLU A 648 0.27 -24.60 -0.55
CA GLU A 648 0.22 -23.22 -1.04
C GLU A 648 1.45 -22.91 -1.90
N VAL A 649 1.19 -22.41 -3.12
CA VAL A 649 2.24 -22.02 -4.06
C VAL A 649 3.10 -20.90 -3.47
N GLY A 650 4.37 -21.19 -3.22
CA GLY A 650 5.32 -20.27 -2.60
C GLY A 650 5.79 -20.68 -1.20
N ALA A 651 5.06 -21.53 -0.47
CA ALA A 651 5.36 -21.75 0.96
C ALA A 651 6.75 -22.36 1.18
N LYS A 652 7.12 -23.31 0.33
CA LYS A 652 8.43 -23.99 0.36
C LYS A 652 9.54 -23.08 -0.17
N GLU A 653 9.25 -22.27 -1.18
CA GLU A 653 10.19 -21.31 -1.75
C GLU A 653 10.50 -20.17 -0.78
N VAL A 654 9.50 -19.60 -0.09
CA VAL A 654 9.68 -18.58 0.96
C VAL A 654 10.45 -19.18 2.15
N GLN A 655 10.13 -20.41 2.56
CA GLN A 655 10.87 -21.09 3.63
C GLN A 655 12.35 -21.26 3.26
N LEU A 656 12.66 -21.70 2.04
CA LEU A 656 14.04 -21.83 1.57
C LEU A 656 14.77 -20.47 1.49
N LEU A 657 14.10 -19.43 0.98
CA LEU A 657 14.65 -18.08 0.84
C LEU A 657 14.96 -17.40 2.18
N LEU A 658 14.12 -17.62 3.21
CA LEU A 658 14.29 -16.99 4.52
C LEU A 658 15.12 -17.82 5.51
N THR A 659 15.14 -19.15 5.41
CA THR A 659 15.95 -20.01 6.30
C THR A 659 17.38 -20.26 5.79
N GLY A 660 17.62 -20.13 4.47
CA GLY A 660 18.98 -20.18 3.90
C GLY A 660 19.68 -21.54 3.99
N VAL A 661 18.95 -22.66 4.07
CA VAL A 661 19.52 -23.98 4.40
C VAL A 661 20.13 -24.71 3.19
N ALA A 662 21.41 -25.08 3.35
CA ALA A 662 22.16 -26.18 2.72
C ALA A 662 22.49 -26.19 1.21
N ALA A 663 21.76 -25.53 0.31
CA ALA A 663 22.00 -25.72 -1.14
C ALA A 663 23.41 -25.30 -1.64
N ALA A 664 23.98 -24.21 -1.10
CA ALA A 664 25.29 -23.71 -1.52
C ALA A 664 26.48 -24.37 -0.77
N ALA A 665 26.26 -24.82 0.47
CA ALA A 665 27.31 -25.32 1.37
C ALA A 665 27.68 -26.81 1.15
N ALA A 666 27.02 -27.49 0.21
CA ALA A 666 27.33 -28.85 -0.22
C ALA A 666 27.86 -28.93 -1.66
N ALA A 667 28.04 -27.78 -2.33
CA ALA A 667 28.40 -27.67 -3.74
C ALA A 667 29.45 -26.56 -4.02
N SER A 668 30.13 -26.06 -2.96
CA SER A 668 31.33 -25.22 -3.02
C SER A 668 32.36 -25.65 -1.98
#